data_AF-A0A9D7GNP9-F1
#
_entry.id   AF-A0A9D7GNP9-F1
#
_cell.length_a   1.000
_cell.length_b   1.000
_cell.length_c   1.000
_cell.angle_alpha   90.00
_cell.angle_beta   90.00
_cell.angle_gamma   90.00
#
_symmetry.space_group_name_H-M   'P 1'
#
loop_
_entity.id
_entity.type
_entity.pdbx_description
1 polymer ?
#
loop_
_entity_poly.entity_id
_entity_poly.type
_entity_poly.pdbx_seq_one_letter_code
_entity_poly.pdbx_strand_id
1 'polypeptide(L)'
;MTLYNKVNNITGWIIFVIATTVYWMTAEPTGSFWDCGEFIGCAYKLQVAHSPGAPLFIMVAHMFTLLAGDPSNVALMVNYMSGLFSSLTILFLFWTVTAFAKKIFNKKENEIFGADLIAIIGAGVVGALSYTFADSFWFSAVEGEVYAMSSFFTAIVFWSILKWENVADQPNADRWIVFGGYLIGLSIGVHLLGLLAAPAMVFVYSFRKFKPTRWNVIKTGGVAVAILGFIQYGIIPGIPTLAAKLDILFVNDFGLPFNSGVLFLFTLLAASVVFGLWYAVKKNNHILHTAILTVLYIMIGYSSYLMVVIRANANPSINMSAPKDPIALLSYLNREQYGERPLAYGHTFTAEPIAIDRESGEKRYYRGKDKYEFLDRKPILKYSPADEIPFPRVWDNDDPSHVRFYRNWLGLREGEKVTMGDNLNFFFTYQVGFMYMRYFLWNFSGRQDDVQGDGDIQHGNWITGFPFIDNAMLGDQQNLPYPLNENKGKNKFYLLPFILGLAGAVYHFRKSKLDAWVVMLLFFFTGLAIVIYLNQTPMQPRERDYAYAGSFYAYTIWMGLGVLALFDYIRRRMNPRNAALIASAACVLVPVMMGAKGWDDHDRSNRTTARDFGRDYLESCAPNAILFTQGDNDTYPLWYAQEVEGIREDIRIVNLSLLGVDWYIDNLRRKINKSEAVIISVDSLKYRGSNRDYVRFYENKAIAQGQAYSLNTILDFMFNDDPRNKIDYGAGSPMNYLPARNIFIPVDKNLVLANNVVQPSDTAKILSRLEWKLNKGTLLKNDIMTMEILRSNLWKRPIYFAISVSPESYLGLNNYLQQEGLTYRVVPYNVVSDDGLPGGVQTDLMYENMMNKFAWGGVDKYPVYLDENILRMVTNLRSNFARLASGLIKEGKNEKAIEVLDKCAEVLPEKQVPVSFLNLALAKAYFEAGALDKGSSMLDRLLTVYSDKLRYYSSLPTDKRKYFTSDINEGVYVLNEITELSDKNSQADLNKKAQEAFQRYMNLYTPQNK
;
A
#
# COMPACT_ATOMS: atom_id res chain seq x y z
N MET A 1 -9.61 -3.97 46.43
CA MET A 1 -8.64 -3.75 45.34
C MET A 1 -7.34 -3.26 45.95
N THR A 2 -6.18 -3.85 45.62
CA THR A 2 -4.86 -3.43 46.17
C THR A 2 -4.46 -2.05 45.64
N LEU A 3 -3.53 -1.37 46.33
CA LEU A 3 -2.98 -0.09 45.86
C LEU A 3 -2.36 -0.23 44.46
N TYR A 4 -1.55 -1.28 44.25
CA TYR A 4 -0.97 -1.61 42.95
C TYR A 4 -2.02 -1.71 41.86
N ASN A 5 -3.08 -2.51 42.05
CA ASN A 5 -4.12 -2.67 41.02
C ASN A 5 -4.84 -1.36 40.72
N LYS A 6 -5.10 -0.54 41.76
CA LYS A 6 -5.74 0.77 41.58
C LYS A 6 -4.87 1.69 40.73
N VAL A 7 -3.59 1.85 41.08
CA VAL A 7 -2.65 2.72 40.36
C VAL A 7 -2.40 2.19 38.95
N ASN A 8 -2.11 0.90 38.78
CA ASN A 8 -1.88 0.29 37.47
C ASN A 8 -3.07 0.48 36.52
N ASN A 9 -4.30 0.28 36.99
CA ASN A 9 -5.46 0.43 36.13
C ASN A 9 -5.72 1.90 35.77
N ILE A 10 -5.61 2.82 36.75
CA ILE A 10 -5.79 4.27 36.49
C ILE A 10 -4.72 4.78 35.52
N THR A 11 -3.44 4.45 35.75
CA THR A 11 -2.36 4.89 34.86
C THR A 11 -2.52 4.32 33.45
N GLY A 12 -2.92 3.06 33.30
CA GLY A 12 -3.22 2.49 31.98
C GLY A 12 -4.25 3.32 31.22
N TRP A 13 -5.37 3.68 31.87
CA TRP A 13 -6.40 4.52 31.25
C TRP A 13 -5.94 5.97 30.99
N ILE A 14 -5.08 6.53 31.83
CA ILE A 14 -4.45 7.85 31.55
C ILE A 14 -3.60 7.77 30.28
N ILE A 15 -2.80 6.71 30.14
CA ILE A 15 -1.96 6.50 28.96
C ILE A 15 -2.82 6.31 27.70
N PHE A 16 -3.94 5.58 27.82
CA PHE A 16 -4.94 5.48 26.76
C PHE A 16 -5.45 6.86 26.33
N VAL A 17 -5.84 7.72 27.28
CA VAL A 17 -6.32 9.08 26.97
C VAL A 17 -5.24 9.93 26.30
N ILE A 18 -3.98 9.83 26.74
CA ILE A 18 -2.85 10.52 26.10
C ILE A 18 -2.69 10.05 24.65
N ALA A 19 -2.64 8.74 24.41
CA ALA A 19 -2.52 8.20 23.06
C ALA A 19 -3.70 8.61 22.16
N THR A 20 -4.93 8.56 22.67
CA THR A 20 -6.13 9.00 21.92
C THR A 20 -6.04 10.47 21.55
N THR A 21 -5.60 11.31 22.48
CA THR A 21 -5.45 12.75 22.24
C THR A 21 -4.41 13.01 21.15
N VAL A 22 -3.24 12.35 21.22
CA VAL A 22 -2.20 12.45 20.19
C VAL A 22 -2.75 12.06 18.82
N TYR A 23 -3.32 10.85 18.70
CA TYR A 23 -3.77 10.33 17.41
C TYR A 23 -4.92 11.11 16.81
N TRP A 24 -5.85 11.62 17.63
CA TRP A 24 -6.95 12.45 17.14
C TRP A 24 -6.49 13.87 16.75
N MET A 25 -5.50 14.43 17.46
CA MET A 25 -4.93 15.73 17.09
C MET A 25 -4.16 15.68 15.77
N THR A 26 -3.59 14.53 15.42
CA THR A 26 -2.79 14.35 14.20
C THR A 26 -3.51 13.57 13.09
N ALA A 27 -4.78 13.19 13.30
CA ALA A 27 -5.56 12.41 12.35
C ALA A 27 -5.82 13.19 11.06
N GLU A 28 -5.79 12.50 9.92
CA GLU A 28 -6.18 13.11 8.65
C GLU A 28 -7.69 13.44 8.66
N PRO A 29 -8.12 14.62 8.18
CA PRO A 29 -9.54 14.98 8.13
C PRO A 29 -10.32 14.20 7.06
N THR A 30 -9.65 13.77 6.00
CA THR A 30 -10.23 13.01 4.88
C THR A 30 -9.59 11.62 4.74
N GLY A 31 -9.88 10.89 3.67
CA GLY A 31 -9.18 9.63 3.37
C GLY A 31 -7.78 9.89 2.80
N SER A 32 -6.76 9.16 3.29
CA SER A 32 -5.42 9.12 2.71
C SER A 32 -5.41 8.48 1.31
N PHE A 33 -4.28 8.59 0.61
CA PHE A 33 -3.96 7.73 -0.54
C PHE A 33 -3.86 6.25 -0.15
N TRP A 34 -3.71 5.36 -1.14
CA TRP A 34 -3.82 3.91 -0.99
C TRP A 34 -5.23 3.48 -0.54
N ASP A 35 -5.31 2.41 0.24
CA ASP A 35 -6.52 1.63 0.48
C ASP A 35 -7.56 2.38 1.33
N CYS A 36 -7.18 3.46 2.03
CA CYS A 36 -8.06 4.25 2.89
C CYS A 36 -9.35 4.71 2.20
N GLY A 37 -9.26 5.27 0.99
CA GLY A 37 -10.44 5.72 0.24
C GLY A 37 -11.43 4.59 -0.07
N GLU A 38 -10.91 3.41 -0.42
CA GLU A 38 -11.71 2.21 -0.65
C GLU A 38 -12.33 1.70 0.65
N PHE A 39 -11.55 1.57 1.73
CA PHE A 39 -12.03 1.06 3.00
C PHE A 39 -13.12 1.96 3.60
N ILE A 40 -12.95 3.29 3.54
CA ILE A 40 -13.93 4.25 4.04
C ILE A 40 -15.20 4.19 3.16
N GLY A 41 -15.06 4.17 1.83
CA GLY A 41 -16.19 4.01 0.91
C GLY A 41 -16.93 2.69 1.11
N CYS A 42 -16.22 1.60 1.39
CA CYS A 42 -16.80 0.31 1.74
C CYS A 42 -17.49 0.34 3.11
N ALA A 43 -16.88 0.95 4.13
CA ALA A 43 -17.48 1.09 5.45
C ALA A 43 -18.79 1.89 5.41
N TYR A 44 -18.84 2.98 4.65
CA TYR A 44 -20.02 3.84 4.59
C TYR A 44 -21.29 3.10 4.12
N LYS A 45 -21.17 2.26 3.07
CA LYS A 45 -22.31 1.50 2.49
C LYS A 45 -22.27 -0.01 2.74
N LEU A 46 -21.40 -0.49 3.63
CA LEU A 46 -21.11 -1.93 3.85
C LEU A 46 -20.82 -2.65 2.52
N GLN A 47 -19.84 -2.19 1.77
CA GLN A 47 -19.45 -2.76 0.48
C GLN A 47 -18.33 -3.80 0.63
N VAL A 48 -17.83 -4.35 -0.49
CA VAL A 48 -16.79 -5.40 -0.48
C VAL A 48 -15.47 -4.83 -1.00
N ALA A 49 -14.51 -4.67 -0.09
CA ALA A 49 -13.16 -4.17 -0.38
C ALA A 49 -12.26 -5.23 -1.03
N HIS A 50 -11.05 -4.84 -1.43
CA HIS A 50 -10.07 -5.73 -2.02
C HIS A 50 -9.72 -6.93 -1.13
N SER A 51 -9.40 -8.06 -1.76
CA SER A 51 -9.12 -9.33 -1.07
C SER A 51 -7.98 -9.23 -0.04
N PRO A 52 -8.18 -9.68 1.22
CA PRO A 52 -9.27 -10.52 1.72
C PRO A 52 -10.45 -9.76 2.38
N GLY A 53 -10.55 -8.44 2.21
CA GLY A 53 -11.80 -7.69 2.48
C GLY A 53 -11.99 -7.09 3.86
N ALA A 54 -11.26 -7.57 4.88
CA ALA A 54 -11.35 -7.07 6.25
C ALA A 54 -12.80 -6.80 6.76
N PRO A 55 -13.72 -7.77 6.67
CA PRO A 55 -15.14 -7.54 6.92
C PRO A 55 -15.46 -7.06 8.34
N LEU A 56 -14.71 -7.48 9.36
CA LEU A 56 -14.89 -6.99 10.72
C LEU A 56 -14.49 -5.52 10.83
N PHE A 57 -13.39 -5.12 10.18
CA PHE A 57 -12.99 -3.72 10.12
C PHE A 57 -14.09 -2.88 9.47
N ILE A 58 -14.62 -3.31 8.30
CA ILE A 58 -15.70 -2.61 7.60
C ILE A 58 -16.96 -2.48 8.47
N MET A 59 -17.37 -3.55 9.17
CA MET A 59 -18.55 -3.51 10.03
C MET A 59 -18.38 -2.57 11.22
N VAL A 60 -17.20 -2.56 11.87
CA VAL A 60 -16.93 -1.64 12.98
C VAL A 60 -16.80 -0.20 12.46
N ALA A 61 -16.09 0.02 11.36
CA ALA A 61 -15.96 1.32 10.72
C ALA A 61 -17.33 1.90 10.34
N HIS A 62 -18.25 1.07 9.83
CA HIS A 62 -19.63 1.47 9.57
C HIS A 62 -20.32 2.02 10.81
N MET A 63 -20.09 1.46 12.00
CA MET A 63 -20.66 2.02 13.23
C MET A 63 -20.15 3.44 13.50
N PHE A 64 -18.90 3.74 13.17
CA PHE A 64 -18.32 5.08 13.30
C PHE A 64 -18.80 6.03 12.21
N THR A 65 -19.01 5.56 10.98
CA THR A 65 -19.57 6.40 9.92
C THR A 65 -20.97 6.92 10.26
N LEU A 66 -21.76 6.15 11.01
CA LEU A 66 -23.08 6.57 11.53
C LEU A 66 -23.00 7.73 12.54
N LEU A 67 -21.83 8.00 13.12
CA LEU A 67 -21.60 9.10 14.08
C LEU A 67 -21.16 10.41 13.40
N ALA A 68 -20.94 10.41 12.09
CA ALA A 68 -20.34 11.54 11.36
C ALA A 68 -21.24 12.79 11.31
N GLY A 69 -22.58 12.61 11.36
CA GLY A 69 -23.57 13.69 11.22
C GLY A 69 -23.67 14.28 9.82
N ASP A 70 -22.57 14.36 9.07
CA ASP A 70 -22.45 14.83 7.69
C ASP A 70 -21.47 13.94 6.91
N PRO A 71 -21.70 13.68 5.60
CA PRO A 71 -20.79 12.86 4.79
C PRO A 71 -19.33 13.32 4.78
N SER A 72 -19.06 14.63 4.87
CA SER A 72 -17.68 15.15 4.90
C SER A 72 -16.89 14.74 6.16
N ASN A 73 -17.57 14.35 7.24
CA ASN A 73 -16.93 13.89 8.47
C ASN A 73 -16.77 12.36 8.54
N VAL A 74 -17.25 11.61 7.54
CA VAL A 74 -17.22 10.14 7.56
C VAL A 74 -15.78 9.62 7.62
N ALA A 75 -14.89 10.17 6.80
CA ALA A 75 -13.48 9.78 6.82
C ALA A 75 -12.84 10.07 8.18
N LEU A 76 -13.05 11.26 8.74
CA LEU A 76 -12.55 11.63 10.07
C LEU A 76 -13.01 10.65 11.15
N MET A 77 -14.27 10.22 11.15
CA MET A 77 -14.77 9.25 12.13
C MET A 77 -14.11 7.87 12.01
N VAL A 78 -13.79 7.43 10.79
CA VAL A 78 -13.03 6.18 10.57
C VAL A 78 -11.57 6.35 10.99
N ASN A 79 -10.95 7.51 10.73
CA ASN A 79 -9.59 7.80 11.20
C ASN A 79 -9.54 7.87 12.75
N TYR A 80 -10.56 8.45 13.39
CA TYR A 80 -10.71 8.43 14.85
C TYR A 80 -10.93 7.03 15.41
N MET A 81 -11.64 6.16 14.70
CA MET A 81 -11.73 4.74 15.04
C MET A 81 -10.32 4.11 15.05
N SER A 82 -9.52 4.32 14.00
CA SER A 82 -8.13 3.84 13.97
C SER A 82 -7.33 4.34 15.16
N GLY A 83 -7.38 5.65 15.45
CA GLY A 83 -6.73 6.23 16.63
C GLY A 83 -7.18 5.61 17.95
N LEU A 84 -8.47 5.27 18.09
CA LEU A 84 -9.03 4.62 19.26
C LEU A 84 -8.50 3.18 19.44
N PHE A 85 -8.49 2.38 18.38
CA PHE A 85 -7.92 1.03 18.41
C PHE A 85 -6.41 1.03 18.64
N SER A 86 -5.69 1.98 18.05
CA SER A 86 -4.27 2.19 18.35
C SER A 86 -4.07 2.55 19.83
N SER A 87 -4.92 3.41 20.41
CA SER A 87 -4.86 3.74 21.84
C SER A 87 -5.13 2.52 22.73
N LEU A 88 -6.06 1.64 22.35
CA LEU A 88 -6.27 0.37 23.04
C LEU A 88 -5.03 -0.54 22.97
N THR A 89 -4.32 -0.58 21.83
CA THR A 89 -3.02 -1.26 21.73
C THR A 89 -2.05 -0.75 22.78
N ILE A 90 -1.94 0.58 22.96
CA ILE A 90 -1.07 1.21 23.96
C ILE A 90 -1.50 0.84 25.39
N LEU A 91 -2.81 0.80 25.68
CA LEU A 91 -3.35 0.36 26.96
C LEU A 91 -2.93 -1.08 27.31
N PHE A 92 -3.10 -2.00 26.37
CA PHE A 92 -2.75 -3.40 26.57
C PHE A 92 -1.22 -3.62 26.59
N LEU A 93 -0.45 -2.80 25.88
CA LEU A 93 1.01 -2.76 26.00
C LEU A 93 1.43 -2.35 27.41
N PHE A 94 0.86 -1.26 27.93
CA PHE A 94 1.13 -0.81 29.30
C PHE A 94 0.90 -1.95 30.31
N TRP A 95 -0.25 -2.63 30.25
CA TRP A 95 -0.53 -3.76 31.14
C TRP A 95 0.34 -4.99 30.89
N THR A 96 0.79 -5.22 29.66
CA THR A 96 1.76 -6.26 29.33
C THR A 96 3.11 -5.99 30.00
N VAL A 97 3.61 -4.75 29.89
CA VAL A 97 4.88 -4.35 30.50
C VAL A 97 4.81 -4.41 32.02
N THR A 98 3.74 -3.89 32.64
CA THR A 98 3.60 -3.93 34.10
C THR A 98 3.40 -5.36 34.63
N ALA A 99 2.77 -6.25 33.85
CA ALA A 99 2.67 -7.66 34.19
C ALA A 99 4.05 -8.35 34.26
N PHE A 100 4.92 -8.17 33.25
CA PHE A 100 6.29 -8.69 33.28
C PHE A 100 7.13 -8.04 34.37
N ALA A 101 7.04 -6.72 34.51
CA ALA A 101 7.74 -5.98 35.55
C ALA A 101 7.38 -6.51 36.94
N LYS A 102 6.08 -6.66 37.25
CA LYS A 102 5.58 -7.27 38.49
C LYS A 102 6.18 -8.65 38.73
N LYS A 103 6.19 -9.49 37.69
CA LYS A 103 6.69 -10.87 37.74
C LYS A 103 8.18 -10.93 38.10
N ILE A 104 8.99 -9.98 37.62
CA ILE A 104 10.42 -9.85 37.97
C ILE A 104 10.63 -9.54 39.45
N PHE A 105 9.78 -8.73 40.08
CA PHE A 105 9.87 -8.45 41.52
C PHE A 105 9.47 -9.66 42.38
N ASN A 106 8.68 -10.59 41.83
CA ASN A 106 8.21 -11.81 42.50
C ASN A 106 7.54 -11.54 43.86
N LYS A 107 6.71 -10.49 43.93
CA LYS A 107 5.96 -10.07 45.12
C LYS A 107 4.45 -10.19 44.89
N LYS A 108 3.69 -10.42 45.96
CA LYS A 108 2.23 -10.39 45.89
C LYS A 108 1.75 -8.95 45.69
N GLU A 109 0.56 -8.78 45.12
CA GLU A 109 0.02 -7.45 44.77
C GLU A 109 -0.18 -6.52 45.98
N ASN A 110 -0.36 -7.07 47.18
CA ASN A 110 -0.45 -6.31 48.43
C ASN A 110 0.92 -5.91 49.01
N GLU A 111 2.01 -6.47 48.49
CA GLU A 111 3.39 -6.18 48.90
C GLU A 111 4.08 -5.15 47.98
N ILE A 112 3.40 -4.71 46.91
CA ILE A 112 3.92 -3.74 45.94
C ILE A 112 3.50 -2.33 46.34
N PHE A 113 4.45 -1.58 46.90
CA PHE A 113 4.30 -0.18 47.30
C PHE A 113 5.65 0.55 47.23
N GLY A 114 5.64 1.88 47.37
CA GLY A 114 6.86 2.70 47.39
C GLY A 114 7.67 2.59 46.10
N ALA A 115 8.96 2.24 46.22
CA ALA A 115 9.89 2.19 45.10
C ALA A 115 9.50 1.16 44.03
N ASP A 116 9.03 -0.03 44.44
CA ASP A 116 8.64 -1.10 43.50
C ASP A 116 7.46 -0.66 42.64
N LEU A 117 6.45 -0.03 43.26
CA LEU A 117 5.30 0.52 42.56
C LEU A 117 5.72 1.59 41.55
N ILE A 118 6.58 2.53 41.94
CA ILE A 118 7.07 3.59 41.04
C ILE A 118 7.84 2.99 39.87
N ALA A 119 8.74 2.04 40.12
CA ALA A 119 9.55 1.41 39.08
C ALA A 119 8.69 0.59 38.09
N ILE A 120 7.71 -0.18 38.57
CA ILE A 120 6.80 -0.95 37.71
C ILE A 120 5.94 -0.02 36.85
N ILE A 121 5.34 1.02 37.45
CA ILE A 121 4.51 1.96 36.70
C ILE A 121 5.36 2.77 35.71
N GLY A 122 6.55 3.21 36.10
CA GLY A 122 7.51 3.88 35.22
C GLY A 122 7.91 3.02 34.01
N ALA A 123 8.17 1.73 34.23
CA ALA A 123 8.42 0.77 33.15
C ALA A 123 7.25 0.71 32.16
N GLY A 124 6.01 0.60 32.68
CA GLY A 124 4.80 0.60 31.87
C GLY A 124 4.62 1.87 31.04
N VAL A 125 4.78 3.04 31.67
CA VAL A 125 4.65 4.35 31.01
C VAL A 125 5.67 4.50 29.88
N VAL A 126 6.94 4.20 30.14
CA VAL A 126 8.00 4.34 29.14
C VAL A 126 7.79 3.39 27.96
N GLY A 127 7.50 2.11 28.21
CA GLY A 127 7.26 1.15 27.13
C GLY A 127 6.07 1.54 26.26
N ALA A 128 4.94 1.90 26.89
CA ALA A 128 3.72 2.26 26.20
C ALA A 128 3.84 3.57 25.38
N LEU A 129 4.40 4.63 25.97
CA LEU A 129 4.59 5.89 25.26
C LEU A 129 5.67 5.80 24.17
N SER A 130 6.67 4.93 24.32
CA SER A 130 7.68 4.72 23.26
C SER A 130 7.06 4.11 22.02
N TYR A 131 6.10 3.19 22.18
CA TYR A 131 5.35 2.67 21.04
C TYR A 131 4.31 3.66 20.53
N THR A 132 3.77 4.52 21.41
CA THR A 132 2.82 5.58 21.01
C THR A 132 3.42 6.47 19.92
N PHE A 133 4.70 6.81 20.08
CA PHE A 133 5.48 7.68 19.19
C PHE A 133 6.46 6.91 18.30
N ALA A 134 6.25 5.61 18.08
CA ALA A 134 7.02 4.84 17.11
C ALA A 134 6.52 5.16 15.70
N ASP A 135 7.41 5.62 14.81
CA ASP A 135 7.16 6.06 13.42
C ASP A 135 6.12 5.19 12.70
N SER A 136 6.41 3.89 12.53
CA SER A 136 5.54 2.96 11.79
C SER A 136 4.16 2.77 12.43
N PHE A 137 4.07 2.86 13.76
CA PHE A 137 2.81 2.67 14.47
C PHE A 137 1.96 3.94 14.45
N TRP A 138 2.58 5.11 14.62
CA TRP A 138 1.89 6.39 14.59
C TRP A 138 1.35 6.69 13.20
N PHE A 139 2.12 6.40 12.13
CA PHE A 139 1.65 6.49 10.74
C PHE A 139 0.31 5.77 10.54
N SER A 140 0.21 4.53 11.04
CA SER A 140 -1.00 3.70 10.91
C SER A 140 -2.14 4.13 11.84
N ALA A 141 -1.86 4.91 12.89
CA ALA A 141 -2.84 5.31 13.89
C ALA A 141 -3.69 6.51 13.45
N VAL A 142 -3.24 7.27 12.45
CA VAL A 142 -3.84 8.53 11.99
C VAL A 142 -4.65 8.40 10.70
N GLU A 143 -4.82 7.18 10.18
CA GLU A 143 -5.55 6.89 8.94
C GLU A 143 -6.45 5.65 9.06
N GLY A 144 -7.49 5.61 8.22
CA GLY A 144 -8.58 4.64 8.22
C GLY A 144 -8.21 3.28 7.60
N GLU A 145 -7.14 2.65 8.10
CA GLU A 145 -6.55 1.43 7.57
C GLU A 145 -6.61 0.25 8.58
N VAL A 146 -6.49 -0.99 8.09
CA VAL A 146 -6.68 -2.21 8.91
C VAL A 146 -5.61 -2.42 10.00
N TYR A 147 -4.45 -1.78 9.88
CA TYR A 147 -3.27 -2.07 10.71
C TYR A 147 -3.42 -1.61 12.17
N ALA A 148 -4.14 -0.51 12.43
CA ALA A 148 -4.44 -0.04 13.78
C ALA A 148 -5.22 -1.09 14.59
N MET A 149 -6.32 -1.59 14.01
CA MET A 149 -7.16 -2.61 14.63
C MET A 149 -6.45 -3.98 14.72
N SER A 150 -5.61 -4.32 13.73
CA SER A 150 -4.77 -5.51 13.74
C SER A 150 -3.77 -5.52 14.92
N SER A 151 -3.15 -4.37 15.19
CA SER A 151 -2.23 -4.20 16.32
C SER A 151 -2.95 -4.35 17.66
N PHE A 152 -4.19 -3.84 17.77
CA PHE A 152 -5.03 -4.06 18.95
C PHE A 152 -5.29 -5.54 19.20
N PHE A 153 -5.69 -6.30 18.18
CA PHE A 153 -5.91 -7.74 18.32
C PHE A 153 -4.64 -8.47 18.74
N THR A 154 -3.48 -8.09 18.19
CA THR A 154 -2.19 -8.66 18.60
C THR A 154 -1.92 -8.40 20.09
N ALA A 155 -2.13 -7.17 20.56
CA ALA A 155 -1.90 -6.78 21.95
C ALA A 155 -2.87 -7.46 22.93
N ILE A 156 -4.17 -7.49 22.63
CA ILE A 156 -5.18 -8.10 23.51
C ILE A 156 -5.10 -9.63 23.53
N VAL A 157 -4.75 -10.27 22.41
CA VAL A 157 -4.51 -11.73 22.35
C VAL A 157 -3.31 -12.08 23.24
N PHE A 158 -2.19 -11.38 23.09
CA PHE A 158 -1.02 -11.62 23.93
C PHE A 158 -1.26 -11.28 25.41
N TRP A 159 -1.97 -10.20 25.70
CA TRP A 159 -2.36 -9.87 27.07
C TRP A 159 -3.28 -10.93 27.69
N SER A 160 -4.19 -11.53 26.91
CA SER A 160 -5.14 -12.53 27.43
C SER A 160 -4.44 -13.78 27.96
N ILE A 161 -3.32 -14.22 27.36
CA ILE A 161 -2.56 -15.36 27.89
C ILE A 161 -1.77 -15.01 29.16
N LEU A 162 -1.29 -13.77 29.29
CA LEU A 162 -0.68 -13.31 30.56
C LEU A 162 -1.74 -13.22 31.66
N LYS A 163 -2.97 -12.83 31.30
CA LYS A 163 -4.09 -12.83 32.22
C LYS A 163 -4.47 -14.23 32.66
N TRP A 164 -4.52 -15.19 31.73
CA TRP A 164 -4.69 -16.62 32.02
C TRP A 164 -3.60 -17.11 32.97
N GLU A 165 -2.33 -16.82 32.69
CA GLU A 165 -1.19 -17.29 33.49
C GLU A 165 -1.31 -16.87 34.96
N ASN A 166 -1.69 -15.61 35.20
CA ASN A 166 -1.86 -15.03 36.53
C ASN A 166 -3.02 -15.67 37.33
N VAL A 167 -3.97 -16.34 36.67
CA VAL A 167 -5.11 -17.01 37.33
C VAL A 167 -5.17 -18.51 37.02
N ALA A 168 -4.10 -19.12 36.50
CA ALA A 168 -4.10 -20.47 35.94
C ALA A 168 -4.47 -21.61 36.92
N ASP A 169 -4.47 -21.32 38.21
CA ASP A 169 -4.83 -22.24 39.31
C ASP A 169 -6.26 -21.99 39.84
N GLN A 170 -6.97 -20.98 39.33
CA GLN A 170 -8.34 -20.65 39.72
C GLN A 170 -9.35 -21.42 38.85
N PRO A 171 -10.55 -21.74 39.38
CA PRO A 171 -11.64 -22.26 38.56
C PRO A 171 -11.94 -21.33 37.38
N ASN A 172 -12.24 -21.91 36.21
CA ASN A 172 -12.58 -21.18 34.98
C ASN A 172 -11.45 -20.33 34.37
N ALA A 173 -10.18 -20.54 34.75
CA ALA A 173 -9.04 -19.81 34.17
C ALA A 173 -9.00 -19.88 32.63
N ASP A 174 -9.25 -21.07 32.08
CA ASP A 174 -9.18 -21.38 30.65
C ASP A 174 -10.15 -20.59 29.76
N ARG A 175 -11.13 -19.89 30.33
CA ARG A 175 -11.96 -18.93 29.58
C ARG A 175 -11.12 -17.88 28.85
N TRP A 176 -9.95 -17.54 29.39
CA TRP A 176 -9.01 -16.61 28.75
C TRP A 176 -8.34 -17.20 27.51
N ILE A 177 -8.11 -18.52 27.47
CA ILE A 177 -7.63 -19.21 26.26
C ILE A 177 -8.72 -19.23 25.20
N VAL A 178 -9.96 -19.56 25.58
CA VAL A 178 -11.12 -19.53 24.67
C VAL A 178 -11.37 -18.11 24.14
N PHE A 179 -11.26 -17.10 25.01
CA PHE A 179 -11.32 -15.68 24.63
C PHE A 179 -10.20 -15.30 23.66
N GLY A 180 -8.96 -15.75 23.89
CA GLY A 180 -7.86 -15.57 22.95
C GLY A 180 -8.14 -16.21 21.59
N GLY A 181 -8.73 -17.42 21.56
CA GLY A 181 -9.21 -18.06 20.34
C GLY A 181 -10.27 -17.25 19.60
N TYR A 182 -11.27 -16.74 20.33
CA TYR A 182 -12.29 -15.84 19.76
C TYR A 182 -11.67 -14.59 19.11
N LEU A 183 -10.74 -13.94 19.80
CA LEU A 183 -10.04 -12.76 19.31
C LEU A 183 -9.16 -13.07 18.09
N ILE A 184 -8.49 -14.24 18.05
CA ILE A 184 -7.78 -14.70 16.85
C ILE A 184 -8.77 -14.87 15.69
N GLY A 185 -9.93 -15.50 15.93
CA GLY A 185 -10.99 -15.63 14.95
C GLY A 185 -11.47 -14.28 14.38
N LEU A 186 -11.74 -13.32 15.26
CA LEU A 186 -12.13 -11.96 14.88
C LEU A 186 -11.01 -11.24 14.09
N SER A 187 -9.76 -11.42 14.50
CA SER A 187 -8.61 -10.77 13.85
C SER A 187 -8.48 -11.19 12.39
N ILE A 188 -8.86 -12.42 12.02
CA ILE A 188 -8.87 -12.87 10.61
C ILE A 188 -9.80 -11.99 9.76
N GLY A 189 -10.90 -11.50 10.35
CA GLY A 189 -11.83 -10.54 9.74
C GLY A 189 -11.29 -9.10 9.63
N VAL A 190 -10.06 -8.85 10.09
CA VAL A 190 -9.36 -7.56 9.99
C VAL A 190 -8.06 -7.75 9.22
N HIS A 191 -7.13 -8.52 9.78
CA HIS A 191 -5.85 -8.89 9.19
C HIS A 191 -5.22 -10.10 9.92
N LEU A 192 -4.47 -10.93 9.20
CA LEU A 192 -3.85 -12.16 9.73
C LEU A 192 -2.73 -11.97 10.77
N LEU A 193 -2.31 -10.73 11.11
CA LEU A 193 -1.14 -10.52 11.97
C LEU A 193 -1.40 -10.91 13.43
N GLY A 194 -2.65 -10.79 13.91
CA GLY A 194 -3.02 -11.20 15.27
C GLY A 194 -2.77 -12.69 15.56
N LEU A 195 -2.80 -13.53 14.52
CA LEU A 195 -2.50 -14.96 14.62
C LEU A 195 -1.04 -15.23 15.04
N LEU A 196 -0.12 -14.30 14.75
CA LEU A 196 1.31 -14.44 15.05
C LEU A 196 1.63 -14.34 16.54
N ALA A 197 0.66 -13.94 17.38
CA ALA A 197 0.77 -14.03 18.83
C ALA A 197 0.55 -15.46 19.37
N ALA A 198 -0.10 -16.34 18.60
CA ALA A 198 -0.47 -17.68 19.05
C ALA A 198 0.74 -18.55 19.46
N PRO A 199 1.89 -18.56 18.74
CA PRO A 199 3.07 -19.27 19.19
C PRO A 199 3.52 -18.85 20.60
N ALA A 200 3.59 -17.54 20.87
CA ALA A 200 3.97 -17.03 22.18
C ALA A 200 2.98 -17.49 23.27
N MET A 201 1.68 -17.54 22.97
CA MET A 201 0.66 -18.07 23.90
C MET A 201 0.86 -19.54 24.23
N VAL A 202 1.17 -20.37 23.24
CA VAL A 202 1.44 -21.81 23.43
C VAL A 202 2.64 -22.01 24.35
N PHE A 203 3.67 -21.16 24.22
CA PHE A 203 4.83 -21.18 25.12
C PHE A 203 4.49 -20.75 26.55
N VAL A 204 3.70 -19.68 26.74
CA VAL A 204 3.24 -19.28 28.10
C VAL A 204 2.44 -20.41 28.75
N TYR A 205 1.52 -21.04 28.01
CA TYR A 205 0.76 -22.19 28.49
C TYR A 205 1.67 -23.34 28.91
N SER A 206 2.61 -23.70 28.03
CA SER A 206 3.53 -24.81 28.25
C SER A 206 4.45 -24.58 29.45
N PHE A 207 5.05 -23.39 29.57
CA PHE A 207 5.92 -23.04 30.70
C PHE A 207 5.17 -22.94 32.03
N ARG A 208 3.86 -22.64 32.00
CA ARG A 208 3.05 -22.59 33.21
C ARG A 208 2.62 -23.98 33.70
N LYS A 209 2.29 -24.90 32.78
CA LYS A 209 1.75 -26.24 33.13
C LYS A 209 2.80 -27.34 33.17
N PHE A 210 3.90 -27.20 32.43
CA PHE A 210 4.94 -28.22 32.32
C PHE A 210 6.31 -27.69 32.75
N LYS A 211 7.15 -28.58 33.27
CA LYS A 211 8.55 -28.23 33.57
C LYS A 211 9.30 -27.94 32.25
N PRO A 212 9.94 -26.79 32.11
CA PRO A 212 10.65 -26.43 30.88
C PRO A 212 11.96 -27.24 30.77
N THR A 213 11.96 -28.24 29.90
CA THR A 213 13.15 -29.00 29.48
C THR A 213 13.46 -28.70 28.02
N ARG A 214 14.68 -28.97 27.53
CA ARG A 214 15.05 -28.78 26.12
C ARG A 214 14.07 -29.49 25.17
N TRP A 215 13.68 -30.72 25.50
CA TRP A 215 12.70 -31.48 24.72
C TRP A 215 11.29 -30.91 24.80
N ASN A 216 10.84 -30.44 25.96
CA ASN A 216 9.53 -29.80 26.08
C ASN A 216 9.47 -28.49 25.29
N VAL A 217 10.55 -27.71 25.26
CA VAL A 217 10.67 -26.50 24.44
C VAL A 217 10.54 -26.83 22.94
N ILE A 218 11.28 -27.82 22.45
CA ILE A 218 11.21 -28.25 21.04
C ILE A 218 9.81 -28.75 20.67
N LYS A 219 9.21 -29.60 21.53
CA LYS A 219 7.84 -30.09 21.34
C LYS A 219 6.83 -28.95 21.31
N THR A 220 6.97 -27.98 22.22
CA THR A 220 6.12 -26.78 22.28
C THR A 220 6.22 -25.97 20.99
N GLY A 221 7.44 -25.80 20.44
CA GLY A 221 7.67 -25.16 19.15
C GLY A 221 6.98 -25.89 18.00
N GLY A 222 7.12 -27.22 17.93
CA GLY A 222 6.42 -28.04 16.93
C GLY A 222 4.90 -27.93 17.01
N VAL A 223 4.34 -27.96 18.22
CA VAL A 223 2.89 -27.78 18.45
C VAL A 223 2.45 -26.36 18.07
N ALA A 224 3.21 -25.33 18.41
CA ALA A 224 2.91 -23.95 18.05
C ALA A 224 2.84 -23.75 16.54
N VAL A 225 3.82 -24.29 15.79
CA VAL A 225 3.83 -24.25 14.32
C VAL A 225 2.67 -25.07 13.75
N ALA A 226 2.36 -26.23 14.32
CA ALA A 226 1.22 -27.04 13.88
C ALA A 226 -0.12 -26.33 14.09
N ILE A 227 -0.33 -25.65 15.22
CA ILE A 227 -1.54 -24.86 15.49
C ILE A 227 -1.62 -23.69 14.51
N LEU A 228 -0.51 -22.97 14.32
CA LEU A 228 -0.43 -21.87 13.36
C LEU A 228 -0.79 -22.34 11.94
N GLY A 229 -0.19 -23.43 11.48
CA GLY A 229 -0.49 -24.04 10.18
C GLY A 229 -1.93 -24.57 10.07
N PHE A 230 -2.47 -25.15 11.14
CA PHE A 230 -3.88 -25.61 11.16
C PHE A 230 -4.86 -24.44 11.02
N ILE A 231 -4.62 -23.31 11.69
CA ILE A 231 -5.47 -22.12 11.52
C ILE A 231 -5.26 -21.53 10.12
N GLN A 232 -4.01 -21.34 9.69
CA GLN A 232 -3.63 -20.70 8.43
C GLN A 232 -4.13 -21.47 7.20
N TYR A 233 -4.06 -22.80 7.20
CA TYR A 233 -4.38 -23.63 6.03
C TYR A 233 -5.60 -24.53 6.24
N GLY A 234 -5.83 -25.02 7.46
CA GLY A 234 -6.95 -25.90 7.76
C GLY A 234 -8.28 -25.16 7.96
N ILE A 235 -8.27 -24.04 8.70
CA ILE A 235 -9.48 -23.26 8.98
C ILE A 235 -9.75 -22.24 7.86
N ILE A 236 -8.80 -21.33 7.61
CA ILE A 236 -9.05 -20.14 6.78
C ILE A 236 -9.41 -20.53 5.33
N PRO A 237 -8.54 -21.20 4.54
CA PRO A 237 -8.90 -21.67 3.20
C PRO A 237 -9.48 -23.09 3.19
N GLY A 238 -9.17 -23.92 4.19
CA GLY A 238 -9.61 -25.33 4.20
C GLY A 238 -11.13 -25.50 4.34
N ILE A 239 -11.79 -24.71 5.18
CA ILE A 239 -13.26 -24.74 5.30
C ILE A 239 -13.93 -24.28 3.99
N PRO A 240 -13.60 -23.12 3.40
CA PRO A 240 -14.12 -22.71 2.09
C PRO A 240 -13.80 -23.71 0.96
N THR A 241 -12.63 -24.34 0.97
CA THR A 241 -12.27 -25.38 -0.02
C THR A 241 -13.21 -26.57 0.07
N LEU A 242 -13.49 -27.05 1.28
CA LEU A 242 -14.43 -28.14 1.49
C LEU A 242 -15.86 -27.72 1.13
N ALA A 243 -16.25 -26.50 1.49
CA ALA A 243 -17.55 -25.93 1.14
C ALA A 243 -17.74 -25.89 -0.39
N ALA A 244 -16.76 -25.38 -1.14
CA ALA A 244 -16.78 -25.30 -2.59
C ALA A 244 -16.87 -26.69 -3.24
N LYS A 245 -16.05 -27.65 -2.80
CA LYS A 245 -16.07 -29.03 -3.33
C LYS A 245 -17.39 -29.73 -3.09
N LEU A 246 -17.94 -29.62 -1.87
CA LEU A 246 -19.24 -30.20 -1.52
C LEU A 246 -20.38 -29.52 -2.28
N ASP A 247 -20.32 -28.20 -2.47
CA ASP A 247 -21.36 -27.49 -3.19
C ASP A 247 -21.38 -27.84 -4.68
N ILE A 248 -20.21 -27.99 -5.31
CA ILE A 248 -20.10 -28.51 -6.68
C ILE A 248 -20.72 -29.92 -6.77
N LEU A 249 -20.37 -30.83 -5.86
CA LEU A 249 -20.92 -32.20 -5.83
C LEU A 249 -22.45 -32.19 -5.70
N PHE A 250 -22.98 -31.43 -4.75
CA PHE A 250 -24.41 -31.42 -4.46
C PHE A 250 -25.22 -30.77 -5.59
N VAL A 251 -24.71 -29.69 -6.20
CA VAL A 251 -25.39 -29.01 -7.29
C VAL A 251 -25.27 -29.80 -8.60
N ASN A 252 -24.06 -30.19 -8.99
CA ASN A 252 -23.81 -30.77 -10.30
C ASN A 252 -24.21 -32.26 -10.37
N ASP A 253 -23.93 -33.04 -9.32
CA ASP A 253 -24.14 -34.49 -9.35
C ASP A 253 -25.46 -34.91 -8.69
N PHE A 254 -25.90 -34.22 -7.63
CA PHE A 254 -27.18 -34.52 -6.96
C PHE A 254 -28.35 -33.65 -7.43
N GLY A 255 -28.10 -32.63 -8.27
CA GLY A 255 -29.15 -31.75 -8.82
C GLY A 255 -29.82 -30.85 -7.77
N LEU A 256 -29.15 -30.60 -6.65
CA LEU A 256 -29.68 -29.74 -5.57
C LEU A 256 -29.44 -28.25 -5.88
N PRO A 257 -30.18 -27.32 -5.23
CA PRO A 257 -29.92 -25.89 -5.36
C PRO A 257 -28.53 -25.47 -4.88
N PHE A 258 -28.02 -24.35 -5.40
CA PHE A 258 -26.78 -23.73 -4.92
C PHE A 258 -26.75 -23.56 -3.40
N ASN A 259 -25.57 -23.68 -2.80
CA ASN A 259 -25.32 -23.67 -1.35
C ASN A 259 -25.81 -24.89 -0.55
N SER A 260 -26.39 -25.93 -1.18
CA SER A 260 -26.78 -27.16 -0.47
C SER A 260 -25.59 -27.88 0.17
N GLY A 261 -24.43 -27.91 -0.50
CA GLY A 261 -23.22 -28.52 0.05
C GLY A 261 -22.65 -27.71 1.21
N VAL A 262 -22.80 -26.38 1.16
CA VAL A 262 -22.41 -25.46 2.24
C VAL A 262 -23.27 -25.69 3.50
N LEU A 263 -24.59 -25.81 3.35
CA LEU A 263 -25.51 -26.10 4.46
C LEU A 263 -25.22 -27.47 5.10
N PHE A 264 -24.93 -28.48 4.27
CA PHE A 264 -24.52 -29.79 4.76
C PHE A 264 -23.24 -29.70 5.60
N LEU A 265 -22.22 -28.99 5.11
CA LEU A 265 -20.96 -28.80 5.83
C LEU A 265 -21.17 -28.13 7.20
N PHE A 266 -21.95 -27.04 7.27
CA PHE A 266 -22.23 -26.38 8.54
C PHE A 266 -22.97 -27.28 9.54
N THR A 267 -23.91 -28.08 9.06
CA THR A 267 -24.64 -29.06 9.88
C THR A 267 -23.69 -30.13 10.42
N LEU A 268 -22.79 -30.65 9.57
CA LEU A 268 -21.79 -31.64 9.95
C LEU A 268 -20.78 -31.08 10.97
N LEU A 269 -20.32 -29.84 10.77
CA LEU A 269 -19.42 -29.17 11.72
C LEU A 269 -20.11 -28.96 13.07
N ALA A 270 -21.36 -28.49 13.09
CA ALA A 270 -22.14 -28.33 14.31
C ALA A 270 -22.32 -29.67 15.05
N ALA A 271 -22.73 -30.73 14.34
CA ALA A 271 -22.86 -32.07 14.90
C ALA A 271 -21.54 -32.60 15.46
N SER A 272 -20.42 -32.36 14.76
CA SER A 272 -19.08 -32.76 15.20
C SER A 272 -18.64 -32.05 16.47
N VAL A 273 -18.93 -30.75 16.60
CA VAL A 273 -18.66 -29.98 17.82
C VAL A 273 -19.50 -30.50 18.98
N VAL A 274 -20.82 -30.69 18.79
CA VAL A 274 -21.70 -31.21 19.85
C VAL A 274 -21.25 -32.60 20.31
N PHE A 275 -20.98 -33.50 19.37
CA PHE A 275 -20.49 -34.84 19.68
C PHE A 275 -19.13 -34.79 20.39
N GLY A 276 -18.21 -33.96 19.92
CA GLY A 276 -16.88 -33.79 20.51
C GLY A 276 -16.93 -33.26 21.94
N LEU A 277 -17.77 -32.26 22.22
CA LEU A 277 -17.98 -31.73 23.57
C LEU A 277 -18.60 -32.79 24.49
N TRP A 278 -19.65 -33.48 24.03
CA TRP A 278 -20.26 -34.59 24.77
C TRP A 278 -19.23 -35.68 25.10
N TYR A 279 -18.41 -36.07 24.12
CA TYR A 279 -17.35 -37.06 24.30
C TYR A 279 -16.27 -36.60 25.29
N ALA A 280 -15.84 -35.34 25.21
CA ALA A 280 -14.85 -34.76 26.12
C ALA A 280 -15.36 -34.75 27.57
N VAL A 281 -16.62 -34.39 27.79
CA VAL A 281 -17.28 -34.44 29.11
C VAL A 281 -17.39 -35.88 29.60
N LYS A 282 -17.86 -36.81 28.75
CA LYS A 282 -17.99 -38.23 29.09
C LYS A 282 -16.66 -38.88 29.48
N LYS A 283 -15.55 -38.45 28.89
CA LYS A 283 -14.19 -38.94 29.18
C LYS A 283 -13.47 -38.11 30.25
N ASN A 284 -14.11 -37.08 30.82
CA ASN A 284 -13.49 -36.12 31.74
C ASN A 284 -12.18 -35.52 31.19
N ASN A 285 -12.10 -35.31 29.87
CA ASN A 285 -10.91 -34.80 29.20
C ASN A 285 -11.01 -33.27 29.02
N HIS A 286 -10.50 -32.56 30.03
CA HIS A 286 -10.52 -31.10 30.07
C HIS A 286 -9.77 -30.43 28.91
N ILE A 287 -8.62 -30.98 28.50
CA ILE A 287 -7.81 -30.42 27.40
C ILE A 287 -8.59 -30.49 26.08
N LEU A 288 -9.21 -31.65 25.79
CA LEU A 288 -10.03 -31.81 24.60
C LEU A 288 -11.24 -30.87 24.61
N HIS A 289 -11.89 -30.71 25.76
CA HIS A 289 -13.00 -29.78 25.90
C HIS A 289 -12.59 -28.32 25.61
N THR A 290 -11.53 -27.83 26.24
CA THR A 290 -11.01 -26.46 25.99
C THR A 290 -10.54 -26.29 24.55
N ALA A 291 -9.91 -27.29 23.94
CA ALA A 291 -9.47 -27.25 22.55
C ALA A 291 -10.65 -27.12 21.57
N ILE A 292 -11.71 -27.93 21.74
CA ILE A 292 -12.92 -27.86 20.90
C ILE A 292 -13.60 -26.48 21.06
N LEU A 293 -13.73 -25.98 22.28
CA LEU A 293 -14.28 -24.64 22.51
C LEU A 293 -13.42 -23.55 21.86
N THR A 294 -12.10 -23.65 21.95
CA THR A 294 -11.20 -22.67 21.32
C THR A 294 -11.38 -22.65 19.80
N VAL A 295 -11.43 -23.82 19.15
CA VAL A 295 -11.69 -23.94 17.71
C VAL A 295 -13.09 -23.41 17.34
N LEU A 296 -14.12 -23.74 18.14
CA LEU A 296 -15.47 -23.20 17.95
C LEU A 296 -15.47 -21.66 17.98
N TYR A 297 -14.83 -21.05 18.97
CA TYR A 297 -14.80 -19.61 19.10
C TYR A 297 -13.93 -18.92 18.03
N ILE A 298 -12.86 -19.58 17.54
CA ILE A 298 -12.16 -19.14 16.33
C ILE A 298 -13.13 -19.09 15.13
N MET A 299 -13.92 -20.14 14.92
CA MET A 299 -14.91 -20.18 13.83
C MET A 299 -16.02 -19.13 14.00
N ILE A 300 -16.47 -18.87 15.24
CA ILE A 300 -17.43 -17.79 15.52
C ILE A 300 -16.82 -16.43 15.17
N GLY A 301 -15.58 -16.15 15.53
CA GLY A 301 -14.92 -14.90 15.11
C GLY A 301 -14.74 -14.79 13.59
N TYR A 302 -14.34 -15.90 12.95
CA TYR A 302 -14.16 -16.00 11.50
C TYR A 302 -15.47 -15.83 10.71
N SER A 303 -16.62 -16.06 11.35
CA SER A 303 -17.94 -15.88 10.72
C SER A 303 -18.24 -14.45 10.25
N SER A 304 -17.44 -13.46 10.64
CA SER A 304 -17.48 -12.10 10.06
C SER A 304 -17.38 -12.09 8.53
N TYR A 305 -16.72 -13.07 7.91
CA TYR A 305 -16.66 -13.24 6.45
C TYR A 305 -18.00 -13.56 5.78
N LEU A 306 -19.02 -13.98 6.53
CA LEU A 306 -20.37 -14.11 5.98
C LEU A 306 -20.88 -12.76 5.44
N MET A 307 -20.44 -11.63 6.03
CA MET A 307 -20.78 -10.30 5.54
C MET A 307 -20.34 -10.12 4.08
N VAL A 308 -19.14 -10.58 3.72
CA VAL A 308 -18.59 -10.47 2.36
C VAL A 308 -19.51 -11.15 1.34
N VAL A 309 -19.92 -12.39 1.60
CA VAL A 309 -20.79 -13.15 0.68
C VAL A 309 -22.17 -12.51 0.58
N ILE A 310 -22.76 -12.11 1.72
CA ILE A 310 -24.09 -11.48 1.76
C ILE A 310 -24.08 -10.17 0.96
N ARG A 311 -23.08 -9.30 1.20
CA ARG A 311 -22.97 -8.02 0.53
C ARG A 311 -22.58 -8.18 -0.93
N ALA A 312 -21.70 -9.10 -1.29
CA ALA A 312 -21.39 -9.39 -2.69
C ALA A 312 -22.64 -9.78 -3.51
N ASN A 313 -23.57 -10.54 -2.91
CA ASN A 313 -24.85 -10.90 -3.54
C ASN A 313 -25.81 -9.71 -3.66
N ALA A 314 -25.74 -8.71 -2.76
CA ALA A 314 -26.49 -7.46 -2.87
C ALA A 314 -25.97 -6.53 -3.98
N ASN A 315 -24.82 -6.84 -4.60
CA ASN A 315 -24.20 -6.08 -5.70
C ASN A 315 -23.97 -4.58 -5.41
N PRO A 316 -23.26 -4.22 -4.33
CA PRO A 316 -22.89 -2.82 -4.03
C PRO A 316 -22.02 -2.23 -5.14
N SER A 317 -21.86 -0.90 -5.17
CA SER A 317 -21.04 -0.18 -6.18
C SER A 317 -19.61 -0.70 -6.22
N ILE A 318 -18.94 -0.74 -5.07
CA ILE A 318 -17.63 -1.37 -4.86
C ILE A 318 -17.87 -2.83 -4.46
N ASN A 319 -17.55 -3.76 -5.35
CA ASN A 319 -17.74 -5.19 -5.13
C ASN A 319 -16.53 -5.99 -5.62
N MET A 320 -15.38 -5.75 -4.99
CA MET A 320 -14.10 -6.30 -5.43
C MET A 320 -14.13 -7.83 -5.44
N SER A 321 -13.70 -8.41 -6.56
CA SER A 321 -13.73 -9.86 -6.85
C SER A 321 -15.11 -10.53 -6.86
N ALA A 322 -16.19 -9.83 -6.50
CA ALA A 322 -17.56 -10.31 -6.43
C ALA A 322 -17.73 -11.73 -5.81
N PRO A 323 -17.27 -11.98 -4.56
CA PRO A 323 -17.30 -13.29 -3.88
C PRO A 323 -18.73 -13.74 -3.49
N LYS A 324 -19.55 -14.10 -4.48
CA LYS A 324 -21.00 -14.38 -4.32
C LYS A 324 -21.34 -15.80 -3.91
N ASP A 325 -20.40 -16.72 -4.00
CA ASP A 325 -20.58 -18.16 -3.81
C ASP A 325 -19.30 -18.77 -3.21
N PRO A 326 -19.31 -20.02 -2.71
CA PRO A 326 -18.14 -20.59 -2.02
C PRO A 326 -16.89 -20.70 -2.90
N ILE A 327 -17.03 -20.78 -4.22
CA ILE A 327 -15.89 -20.86 -5.16
C ILE A 327 -15.25 -19.49 -5.31
N ALA A 328 -16.08 -18.46 -5.56
CA ALA A 328 -15.60 -17.09 -5.65
C ALA A 328 -15.03 -16.59 -4.30
N LEU A 329 -15.62 -16.99 -3.17
CA LEU A 329 -15.10 -16.70 -1.84
C LEU A 329 -13.74 -17.37 -1.60
N LEU A 330 -13.54 -18.62 -2.05
CA LEU A 330 -12.25 -19.29 -1.94
C LEU A 330 -11.16 -18.54 -2.72
N SER A 331 -11.44 -18.19 -3.98
CA SER A 331 -10.51 -17.42 -4.82
C SER A 331 -10.18 -16.05 -4.20
N TYR A 332 -11.18 -15.41 -3.61
CA TYR A 332 -11.05 -14.15 -2.86
C TYR A 332 -10.11 -14.31 -1.65
N LEU A 333 -10.37 -15.27 -0.77
CA LEU A 333 -9.55 -15.52 0.44
C LEU A 333 -8.11 -15.93 0.11
N ASN A 334 -7.93 -16.71 -0.95
CA ASN A 334 -6.62 -17.16 -1.42
C ASN A 334 -5.83 -16.10 -2.17
N ARG A 335 -6.44 -14.94 -2.48
CA ARG A 335 -5.77 -13.85 -3.20
C ARG A 335 -5.21 -14.30 -4.55
N GLU A 336 -5.92 -15.19 -5.25
CA GLU A 336 -5.44 -15.83 -6.49
C GLU A 336 -5.06 -14.84 -7.60
N GLN A 337 -5.65 -13.64 -7.59
CA GLN A 337 -5.34 -12.57 -8.54
C GLN A 337 -3.92 -12.00 -8.41
N TYR A 338 -3.23 -12.23 -7.29
CA TYR A 338 -1.89 -11.68 -7.02
C TYR A 338 -0.74 -12.67 -7.31
N GLY A 339 -1.04 -13.85 -7.85
CA GLY A 339 -0.03 -14.88 -8.14
C GLY A 339 0.46 -15.64 -6.90
N GLU A 340 1.43 -16.53 -7.12
CA GLU A 340 2.06 -17.35 -6.08
C GLU A 340 3.53 -16.98 -5.92
N ARG A 341 4.08 -17.21 -4.72
CA ARG A 341 5.50 -17.00 -4.42
C ARG A 341 6.08 -18.27 -3.82
N PRO A 342 7.28 -18.71 -4.26
CA PRO A 342 7.90 -19.89 -3.69
C PRO A 342 8.42 -19.59 -2.27
N LEU A 343 8.23 -20.52 -1.33
CA LEU A 343 8.68 -20.35 0.06
C LEU A 343 9.74 -21.37 0.46
N ALA A 344 9.43 -22.67 0.28
CA ALA A 344 10.29 -23.77 0.68
C ALA A 344 11.18 -24.29 -0.45
N TYR A 345 10.67 -24.29 -1.68
CA TYR A 345 11.37 -24.77 -2.88
C TYR A 345 10.79 -24.04 -4.10
N GLY A 346 11.62 -23.75 -5.10
CA GLY A 346 11.19 -23.11 -6.34
C GLY A 346 12.34 -22.55 -7.16
N HIS A 347 12.00 -21.91 -8.28
CA HIS A 347 12.97 -21.39 -9.25
C HIS A 347 13.70 -20.13 -8.79
N THR A 348 14.77 -19.80 -9.50
CA THR A 348 15.50 -18.53 -9.40
C THR A 348 15.13 -17.60 -10.56
N PHE A 349 15.43 -16.31 -10.45
CA PHE A 349 15.11 -15.32 -11.51
C PHE A 349 15.80 -15.62 -12.86
N THR A 350 16.84 -16.47 -12.86
CA THR A 350 17.54 -16.89 -14.08
C THR A 350 16.89 -18.07 -14.78
N ALA A 351 15.86 -18.67 -14.19
CA ALA A 351 15.17 -19.82 -14.75
C ALA A 351 14.18 -19.40 -15.84
N GLU A 352 14.10 -20.17 -16.92
CA GLU A 352 13.05 -20.04 -17.92
C GLU A 352 12.08 -21.22 -17.82
N PRO A 353 10.76 -20.99 -17.99
CA PRO A 353 9.80 -22.07 -18.00
C PRO A 353 10.02 -22.96 -19.22
N ILE A 354 10.19 -24.27 -19.01
CA ILE A 354 10.39 -25.26 -20.08
C ILE A 354 9.07 -25.80 -20.63
N ALA A 355 7.98 -25.66 -19.88
CA ALA A 355 6.64 -26.06 -20.28
C ALA A 355 5.56 -25.35 -19.44
N ILE A 356 4.34 -25.31 -19.97
CA ILE A 356 3.14 -24.91 -19.22
C ILE A 356 2.25 -26.13 -19.09
N ASP A 357 2.09 -26.64 -17.87
CA ASP A 357 1.18 -27.74 -17.57
C ASP A 357 -0.21 -27.21 -17.27
N ARG A 358 -1.13 -27.45 -18.21
CA ARG A 358 -2.54 -27.09 -18.08
C ARG A 358 -3.40 -28.26 -17.60
N GLU A 359 -2.91 -29.49 -17.62
CA GLU A 359 -3.69 -30.68 -17.28
C GLU A 359 -3.65 -30.99 -15.78
N SER A 360 -2.48 -30.81 -15.15
CA SER A 360 -2.34 -31.00 -13.69
C SER A 360 -2.86 -29.82 -12.87
N GLY A 361 -3.14 -28.69 -13.52
CA GLY A 361 -3.72 -27.50 -12.92
C GLY A 361 -5.05 -27.74 -12.21
N GLU A 362 -5.28 -26.99 -11.12
CA GLU A 362 -6.56 -27.02 -10.40
C GLU A 362 -7.71 -26.60 -11.33
N LYS A 363 -8.81 -27.36 -11.29
CA LYS A 363 -10.01 -27.04 -12.07
C LYS A 363 -10.68 -25.81 -11.50
N ARG A 364 -10.89 -24.80 -12.33
CA ARG A 364 -11.64 -23.60 -12.01
C ARG A 364 -13.06 -23.73 -12.55
N TYR A 365 -14.01 -23.25 -11.75
CA TYR A 365 -15.43 -23.29 -12.05
C TYR A 365 -16.02 -21.90 -11.88
N TYR A 366 -17.09 -21.62 -12.61
CA TYR A 366 -17.89 -20.42 -12.40
C TYR A 366 -19.36 -20.80 -12.18
N ARG A 367 -20.10 -19.93 -11.51
CA ARG A 367 -21.54 -20.10 -11.30
C ARG A 367 -22.29 -19.78 -12.59
N GLY A 368 -22.75 -20.82 -13.29
CA GLY A 368 -23.68 -20.71 -14.41
C GLY A 368 -25.11 -20.44 -13.95
N LYS A 369 -26.07 -20.56 -14.88
CA LYS A 369 -27.48 -20.30 -14.58
C LYS A 369 -28.07 -21.31 -13.59
N ASP A 370 -27.87 -22.59 -13.85
CA ASP A 370 -28.49 -23.69 -13.12
C ASP A 370 -27.48 -24.59 -12.39
N LYS A 371 -26.19 -24.52 -12.75
CA LYS A 371 -25.12 -25.36 -12.20
C LYS A 371 -23.75 -24.66 -12.23
N TYR A 372 -22.75 -25.24 -11.57
CA TYR A 372 -21.38 -24.79 -11.72
C TYR A 372 -20.79 -25.33 -13.02
N GLU A 373 -20.28 -24.43 -13.85
CA GLU A 373 -19.71 -24.76 -15.16
C GLU A 373 -18.19 -24.70 -15.11
N PHE A 374 -17.55 -25.66 -15.79
CA PHE A 374 -16.10 -25.71 -15.88
C PHE A 374 -15.60 -24.53 -16.71
N LEU A 375 -14.63 -23.80 -16.16
CA LEU A 375 -14.02 -22.65 -16.81
C LEU A 375 -12.77 -23.08 -17.57
N ASP A 376 -11.74 -23.47 -16.82
CA ASP A 376 -10.46 -23.96 -17.30
C ASP A 376 -9.68 -24.63 -16.16
N ARG A 377 -8.40 -24.92 -16.39
CA ARG A 377 -7.46 -25.32 -15.35
C ARG A 377 -6.40 -24.25 -15.18
N LYS A 378 -6.04 -23.95 -13.93
CA LYS A 378 -4.97 -23.01 -13.60
C LYS A 378 -3.65 -23.47 -14.23
N PRO A 379 -3.01 -22.70 -15.12
CA PRO A 379 -1.76 -23.09 -15.74
C PRO A 379 -0.63 -23.14 -14.71
N ILE A 380 0.19 -24.19 -14.75
CA ILE A 380 1.37 -24.36 -13.90
C ILE A 380 2.62 -24.26 -14.77
N LEU A 381 3.48 -23.28 -14.48
CA LEU A 381 4.78 -23.16 -15.13
C LEU A 381 5.72 -24.25 -14.60
N LYS A 382 6.34 -25.01 -15.50
CA LYS A 382 7.37 -26.00 -15.15
C LYS A 382 8.74 -25.47 -15.47
N TYR A 383 9.65 -25.60 -14.51
CA TYR A 383 11.05 -25.22 -14.64
C TYR A 383 11.94 -26.47 -14.67
N SER A 384 13.17 -26.32 -15.15
CA SER A 384 14.17 -27.38 -15.06
C SER A 384 14.55 -27.63 -13.60
N PRO A 385 14.66 -28.89 -13.12
CA PRO A 385 15.08 -29.19 -11.76
C PRO A 385 16.46 -28.62 -11.39
N ALA A 386 17.31 -28.34 -12.39
CA ALA A 386 18.62 -27.73 -12.19
C ALA A 386 18.57 -26.23 -11.85
N ASP A 387 17.43 -25.58 -12.10
CA ASP A 387 17.22 -24.13 -11.87
C ASP A 387 16.29 -23.86 -10.67
N GLU A 388 15.91 -24.92 -9.94
CA GLU A 388 15.17 -24.86 -8.69
C GLU A 388 16.08 -25.07 -7.47
N ILE A 389 15.85 -24.28 -6.42
CA ILE A 389 16.63 -24.29 -5.19
C ILE A 389 15.72 -24.38 -3.95
N PRO A 390 16.21 -24.95 -2.84
CA PRO A 390 15.53 -24.82 -1.56
C PRO A 390 15.59 -23.38 -1.07
N PHE A 391 14.51 -22.93 -0.41
CA PHE A 391 14.39 -21.61 0.18
C PHE A 391 14.76 -20.47 -0.79
N PRO A 392 14.09 -20.36 -1.97
CA PRO A 392 14.42 -19.33 -2.95
C PRO A 392 14.03 -17.93 -2.47
N ARG A 393 14.91 -16.95 -2.67
CA ARG A 393 14.79 -15.54 -2.23
C ARG A 393 14.99 -14.56 -3.39
N VAL A 394 15.65 -15.00 -4.45
CA VAL A 394 15.87 -14.29 -5.71
C VAL A 394 15.17 -15.02 -6.85
N TRP A 395 13.85 -15.05 -6.79
CA TRP A 395 13.02 -15.90 -7.63
C TRP A 395 12.31 -15.16 -8.76
N ASP A 396 12.00 -13.88 -8.56
CA ASP A 396 11.12 -13.14 -9.46
C ASP A 396 11.80 -12.79 -10.79
N ASN A 397 11.20 -13.24 -11.88
CA ASN A 397 11.57 -12.93 -13.27
C ASN A 397 10.39 -12.37 -14.08
N ASP A 398 9.28 -12.07 -13.43
CA ASP A 398 8.10 -11.48 -14.06
C ASP A 398 8.34 -9.98 -14.37
N ASP A 399 9.20 -9.30 -13.60
CA ASP A 399 9.61 -7.92 -13.83
C ASP A 399 11.10 -7.80 -14.21
N PRO A 400 11.43 -7.29 -15.42
CA PRO A 400 12.82 -7.04 -15.82
C PRO A 400 13.60 -6.11 -14.89
N SER A 401 12.92 -5.21 -14.16
CA SER A 401 13.54 -4.35 -13.17
C SER A 401 14.04 -5.12 -11.95
N HIS A 402 13.30 -6.14 -11.49
CA HIS A 402 13.72 -7.02 -10.40
C HIS A 402 14.94 -7.83 -10.81
N VAL A 403 14.96 -8.38 -12.03
CA VAL A 403 16.13 -9.10 -12.58
C VAL A 403 17.38 -8.21 -12.58
N ARG A 404 17.27 -6.97 -13.06
CA ARG A 404 18.39 -6.00 -13.02
C ARG A 404 18.82 -5.69 -11.59
N PHE A 405 17.85 -5.50 -10.69
CA PHE A 405 18.12 -5.24 -9.28
C PHE A 405 18.89 -6.38 -8.63
N TYR A 406 18.44 -7.63 -8.79
CA TYR A 406 19.11 -8.80 -8.22
C TYR A 406 20.56 -8.90 -8.70
N ARG A 407 20.80 -8.73 -10.01
CA ARG A 407 22.16 -8.75 -10.56
C ARG A 407 23.03 -7.64 -9.99
N ASN A 408 22.51 -6.43 -9.91
CA ASN A 408 23.25 -5.29 -9.36
C ASN A 408 23.58 -5.47 -7.87
N TRP A 409 22.61 -5.92 -7.07
CA TRP A 409 22.78 -6.13 -5.63
C TRP A 409 23.78 -7.25 -5.33
N LEU A 410 23.76 -8.32 -6.12
CA LEU A 410 24.62 -9.49 -5.94
C LEU A 410 25.96 -9.40 -6.70
N GLY A 411 26.13 -8.41 -7.57
CA GLY A 411 27.32 -8.28 -8.42
C GLY A 411 27.43 -9.37 -9.51
N LEU A 412 26.29 -9.92 -9.96
CA LEU A 412 26.25 -10.99 -10.95
C LEU A 412 26.30 -10.43 -12.38
N ARG A 413 27.07 -11.08 -13.26
CA ARG A 413 27.11 -10.75 -14.69
C ARG A 413 25.89 -11.29 -15.43
N GLU A 414 25.62 -10.76 -16.62
CA GLU A 414 24.57 -11.31 -17.48
C GLU A 414 24.87 -12.78 -17.84
N GLY A 415 23.85 -13.64 -17.79
CA GLY A 415 23.98 -15.08 -18.01
C GLY A 415 24.57 -15.88 -16.84
N GLU A 416 25.10 -15.22 -15.80
CA GLU A 416 25.58 -15.91 -14.60
C GLU A 416 24.42 -16.50 -13.79
N LYS A 417 24.54 -17.78 -13.41
CA LYS A 417 23.56 -18.50 -12.61
C LYS A 417 23.66 -18.12 -11.13
N VAL A 418 22.51 -18.12 -10.46
CA VAL A 418 22.42 -17.85 -9.02
C VAL A 418 22.90 -19.07 -8.22
N THR A 419 23.80 -18.85 -7.26
CA THR A 419 24.17 -19.88 -6.28
C THR A 419 23.34 -19.77 -5.00
N MET A 420 23.34 -20.82 -4.17
CA MET A 420 22.72 -20.75 -2.84
C MET A 420 23.40 -19.69 -1.94
N GLY A 421 24.69 -19.40 -2.17
CA GLY A 421 25.40 -18.32 -1.48
C GLY A 421 24.82 -16.95 -1.82
N ASP A 422 24.55 -16.69 -3.09
CA ASP A 422 23.92 -15.45 -3.56
C ASP A 422 22.49 -15.31 -3.03
N ASN A 423 21.74 -16.40 -3.05
CA ASN A 423 20.39 -16.47 -2.51
C ASN A 423 20.35 -16.11 -1.00
N LEU A 424 21.26 -16.65 -0.21
CA LEU A 424 21.38 -16.32 1.21
C LEU A 424 21.95 -14.92 1.44
N ASN A 425 22.87 -14.46 0.58
CA ASN A 425 23.37 -13.09 0.62
C ASN A 425 22.22 -12.10 0.48
N PHE A 426 21.37 -12.26 -0.53
CA PHE A 426 20.18 -11.42 -0.72
C PHE A 426 19.23 -11.47 0.49
N PHE A 427 18.99 -12.66 1.05
CA PHE A 427 18.17 -12.79 2.26
C PHE A 427 18.71 -11.95 3.42
N PHE A 428 20.00 -12.05 3.73
CA PHE A 428 20.56 -11.35 4.88
C PHE A 428 20.79 -9.86 4.64
N THR A 429 21.20 -9.46 3.44
CA THR A 429 21.54 -8.06 3.13
C THR A 429 20.32 -7.25 2.73
N TYR A 430 19.47 -7.76 1.83
CA TYR A 430 18.28 -7.06 1.39
C TYR A 430 17.07 -7.36 2.28
N GLN A 431 16.62 -8.61 2.36
CA GLN A 431 15.35 -8.92 3.05
C GLN A 431 15.41 -8.72 4.58
N VAL A 432 16.52 -9.10 5.23
CA VAL A 432 16.70 -8.88 6.67
C VAL A 432 17.35 -7.52 6.95
N GLY A 433 18.43 -7.17 6.25
CA GLY A 433 19.15 -5.91 6.46
C GLY A 433 18.34 -4.70 6.03
N PHE A 434 18.12 -4.56 4.72
CA PHE A 434 17.45 -3.40 4.15
C PHE A 434 15.94 -3.35 4.43
N MET A 435 15.22 -4.46 4.34
CA MET A 435 13.75 -4.47 4.48
C MET A 435 13.26 -4.61 5.92
N TYR A 436 14.03 -5.17 6.86
CA TYR A 436 13.59 -5.32 8.25
C TYR A 436 14.39 -4.45 9.22
N MET A 437 15.72 -4.61 9.26
CA MET A 437 16.57 -3.89 10.22
C MET A 437 16.56 -2.37 10.00
N ARG A 438 16.42 -1.91 8.76
CA ARG A 438 16.24 -0.48 8.43
C ARG A 438 15.00 0.12 9.11
N TYR A 439 13.82 -0.48 8.90
CA TYR A 439 12.58 -0.01 9.53
C TYR A 439 12.62 -0.13 11.06
N PHE A 440 13.22 -1.21 11.56
CA PHE A 440 13.44 -1.35 12.99
C PHE A 440 14.27 -0.16 13.53
N LEU A 441 15.30 0.29 12.81
CA LEU A 441 16.12 1.42 13.20
C LEU A 441 15.48 2.79 12.91
N TRP A 442 14.56 2.93 11.95
CA TRP A 442 13.72 4.13 11.84
C TRP A 442 13.01 4.42 13.15
N ASN A 443 12.41 3.39 13.75
CA ASN A 443 11.64 3.52 14.98
C ASN A 443 12.51 3.77 16.22
N PHE A 444 13.75 3.25 16.26
CA PHE A 444 14.56 3.23 17.49
C PHE A 444 15.92 3.94 17.42
N SER A 445 16.30 4.48 16.26
CA SER A 445 17.50 5.28 16.03
C SER A 445 17.21 6.63 15.39
N GLY A 446 16.35 6.65 14.37
CA GLY A 446 16.05 7.82 13.55
C GLY A 446 15.96 7.48 12.06
N ARG A 447 15.37 8.39 11.28
CA ARG A 447 15.04 8.21 9.86
C ARG A 447 15.71 9.29 9.02
N GLN A 448 16.26 8.91 7.87
CA GLN A 448 16.97 9.82 6.95
C GLN A 448 16.01 10.83 6.32
N ASP A 449 14.94 10.32 5.72
CA ASP A 449 13.87 11.05 5.05
C ASP A 449 12.66 10.11 4.87
N ASP A 450 11.55 10.68 4.40
CA ASP A 450 10.31 9.98 4.10
C ASP A 450 10.18 9.47 2.66
N VAL A 451 11.26 9.54 1.88
CA VAL A 451 11.32 9.06 0.50
C VAL A 451 11.62 7.57 0.51
N GLN A 452 10.95 6.81 -0.36
CA GLN A 452 11.16 5.39 -0.49
C GLN A 452 12.61 5.10 -0.90
N GLY A 453 13.25 4.19 -0.16
CA GLY A 453 14.57 3.67 -0.51
C GLY A 453 14.48 2.33 -1.24
N ASP A 454 15.41 2.12 -2.19
CA ASP A 454 15.65 0.83 -2.85
C ASP A 454 17.01 0.20 -2.46
N GLY A 455 17.63 0.68 -1.39
CA GLY A 455 18.89 0.16 -0.86
C GLY A 455 20.14 0.95 -1.28
N ASP A 456 19.94 2.13 -1.85
CA ASP A 456 20.99 3.13 -2.02
C ASP A 456 21.17 4.01 -0.77
N ILE A 457 22.10 4.97 -0.84
CA ILE A 457 22.40 5.90 0.25
C ILE A 457 21.54 7.18 0.22
N GLN A 458 20.75 7.38 -0.84
CA GLN A 458 20.09 8.65 -1.13
C GLN A 458 18.85 8.81 -0.28
N HIS A 459 18.05 7.74 -0.16
CA HIS A 459 16.72 7.80 0.42
C HIS A 459 16.39 6.61 1.33
N GLY A 460 15.48 6.85 2.26
CA GLY A 460 14.87 5.82 3.09
C GLY A 460 15.82 5.14 4.09
N ASN A 461 17.04 5.62 4.34
CA ASN A 461 17.89 4.98 5.35
C ASN A 461 17.52 5.38 6.78
N TRP A 462 18.14 4.72 7.76
CA TRP A 462 18.09 5.13 9.15
C TRP A 462 19.33 5.98 9.49
N ILE A 463 19.18 6.87 10.45
CA ILE A 463 20.29 7.70 10.99
C ILE A 463 20.29 7.68 12.51
N THR A 464 21.39 8.11 13.11
CA THR A 464 21.55 8.22 14.56
C THR A 464 21.42 9.64 15.07
N GLY A 465 21.86 10.63 14.29
CA GLY A 465 22.11 12.00 14.74
C GLY A 465 23.55 12.24 15.19
N PHE A 466 24.41 11.22 15.17
CA PHE A 466 25.84 11.34 15.41
C PHE A 466 26.61 11.41 14.07
N PRO A 467 27.25 12.55 13.75
CA PRO A 467 27.88 12.76 12.44
C PRO A 467 28.92 11.70 12.06
N PHE A 468 29.67 11.16 13.02
CA PHE A 468 30.70 10.16 12.71
C PHE A 468 30.13 8.80 12.28
N ILE A 469 28.90 8.46 12.69
CA ILE A 469 28.20 7.25 12.24
C ILE A 469 27.48 7.56 10.93
N ASP A 470 26.68 8.63 10.94
CA ASP A 470 25.80 8.97 9.82
C ASP A 470 26.62 9.33 8.57
N ASN A 471 27.72 10.09 8.71
CA ASN A 471 28.59 10.44 7.59
C ASN A 471 29.36 9.24 7.05
N ALA A 472 29.69 8.26 7.91
CA ALA A 472 30.33 7.03 7.47
C ALA A 472 29.38 6.19 6.63
N MET A 473 28.09 6.12 6.99
CA MET A 473 27.07 5.40 6.25
C MET A 473 26.65 6.11 4.95
N LEU A 474 26.23 7.37 5.03
CA LEU A 474 25.45 8.04 3.97
C LEU A 474 26.20 9.18 3.28
N GLY A 475 27.34 9.62 3.83
CA GLY A 475 28.00 10.86 3.38
C GLY A 475 27.57 12.05 4.23
N ASP A 476 28.09 13.24 3.97
CA ASP A 476 27.91 14.40 4.87
C ASP A 476 26.43 14.71 5.18
N GLN A 477 26.02 14.45 6.42
CA GLN A 477 24.65 14.70 6.89
C GLN A 477 24.48 16.07 7.59
N GLN A 478 25.56 16.86 7.71
CA GLN A 478 25.54 18.18 8.34
C GLN A 478 25.23 19.29 7.34
N ASN A 479 25.79 19.19 6.12
CA ASN A 479 25.66 20.20 5.08
C ASN A 479 24.76 19.73 3.93
N LEU A 480 23.63 19.09 4.26
CA LEU A 480 22.67 18.68 3.23
C LEU A 480 22.08 19.92 2.53
N PRO A 481 21.87 19.87 1.21
CA PRO A 481 21.25 20.96 0.47
C PRO A 481 19.75 21.03 0.76
N TYR A 482 19.15 22.19 0.52
CA TYR A 482 17.69 22.28 0.40
C TYR A 482 17.20 21.48 -0.83
N PRO A 483 16.10 20.70 -0.75
CA PRO A 483 15.20 20.51 0.39
C PRO A 483 15.53 19.34 1.34
N LEU A 484 16.58 18.55 1.07
CA LEU A 484 16.93 17.36 1.88
C LEU A 484 17.13 17.67 3.37
N ASN A 485 17.68 18.85 3.69
CA ASN A 485 17.87 19.27 5.07
C ASN A 485 16.57 19.62 5.81
N GLU A 486 15.53 20.04 5.09
CA GLU A 486 14.23 20.46 5.62
C GLU A 486 13.14 19.38 5.44
N ASN A 487 13.52 18.17 5.04
CA ASN A 487 12.60 17.05 4.96
C ASN A 487 12.04 16.75 6.37
N LYS A 488 10.71 16.82 6.51
CA LYS A 488 10.01 16.61 7.79
C LYS A 488 10.19 15.18 8.33
N GLY A 489 10.30 14.18 7.46
CA GLY A 489 10.54 12.79 7.85
C GLY A 489 11.94 12.51 8.43
N LYS A 490 12.82 13.52 8.49
CA LYS A 490 14.18 13.38 9.01
C LYS A 490 14.21 13.45 10.54
N ASN A 491 14.40 12.30 11.18
CA ASN A 491 14.35 12.13 12.64
C ASN A 491 15.68 11.69 13.24
N LYS A 492 16.03 12.20 14.43
CA LYS A 492 17.26 11.85 15.16
C LYS A 492 16.95 11.49 16.62
N PHE A 493 17.09 10.21 16.97
CA PHE A 493 16.84 9.70 18.33
C PHE A 493 18.13 9.31 19.10
N TYR A 494 19.31 9.54 18.53
CA TYR A 494 20.61 9.36 19.19
C TYR A 494 20.80 7.96 19.80
N LEU A 495 20.21 6.94 19.16
CA LEU A 495 20.19 5.54 19.61
C LEU A 495 19.59 5.32 21.02
N LEU A 496 18.98 6.33 21.65
CA LEU A 496 18.46 6.22 23.01
C LEU A 496 17.35 5.16 23.14
N PRO A 497 16.35 5.11 22.23
CA PRO A 497 15.34 4.06 22.28
C PRO A 497 15.95 2.66 22.11
N PHE A 498 16.87 2.52 21.14
CA PHE A 498 17.58 1.27 20.87
C PHE A 498 18.43 0.78 22.05
N ILE A 499 19.20 1.65 22.69
CA ILE A 499 20.04 1.27 23.84
C ILE A 499 19.15 0.87 25.03
N LEU A 500 18.06 1.60 25.27
CA LEU A 500 17.13 1.30 26.36
C LEU A 500 16.46 -0.06 26.18
N GLY A 501 16.01 -0.38 24.96
CA GLY A 501 15.43 -1.67 24.62
C GLY A 501 16.43 -2.82 24.80
N LEU A 502 17.67 -2.66 24.34
CA LEU A 502 18.73 -3.66 24.56
C LEU A 502 19.04 -3.87 26.05
N ALA A 503 19.14 -2.78 26.83
CA ALA A 503 19.38 -2.86 28.27
C ALA A 503 18.26 -3.63 28.98
N GLY A 504 17.00 -3.37 28.60
CA GLY A 504 15.85 -4.09 29.11
C GLY A 504 15.78 -5.55 28.67
N ALA A 505 16.15 -5.88 27.43
CA ALA A 505 16.23 -7.25 26.96
C ALA A 505 17.26 -8.06 27.75
N VAL A 506 18.48 -7.53 27.90
CA VAL A 506 19.55 -8.14 28.71
C VAL A 506 19.11 -8.31 30.16
N TYR A 507 18.44 -7.30 30.73
CA TYR A 507 17.90 -7.36 32.08
C TYR A 507 16.83 -8.46 32.22
N HIS A 508 15.89 -8.53 31.27
CA HIS A 508 14.83 -9.54 31.25
C HIS A 508 15.42 -10.96 31.18
N PHE A 509 16.36 -11.22 30.28
CA PHE A 509 17.02 -12.53 30.18
C PHE A 509 17.78 -12.94 31.45
N ARG A 510 18.32 -11.97 32.19
CA ARG A 510 19.01 -12.21 33.47
C ARG A 510 18.05 -12.48 34.63
N LYS A 511 16.89 -11.81 34.66
CA LYS A 511 15.94 -11.87 35.78
C LYS A 511 14.83 -12.90 35.60
N SER A 512 14.29 -13.03 34.38
CA SER A 512 13.27 -14.02 34.03
C SER A 512 13.50 -14.56 32.62
N LYS A 513 14.31 -15.62 32.52
CA LYS A 513 14.77 -16.17 31.24
C LYS A 513 13.62 -16.71 30.37
N LEU A 514 12.64 -17.38 30.98
CA LEU A 514 11.53 -18.00 30.24
C LEU A 514 10.59 -16.94 29.66
N ASP A 515 10.27 -15.93 30.46
CA ASP A 515 9.44 -14.80 30.03
C ASP A 515 10.16 -13.97 28.94
N ALA A 516 11.47 -13.80 29.06
CA ALA A 516 12.28 -13.17 28.02
C ALA A 516 12.21 -13.93 26.69
N TRP A 517 12.20 -15.27 26.72
CA TRP A 517 11.99 -16.08 25.51
C TRP A 517 10.59 -15.95 24.94
N VAL A 518 9.55 -15.78 25.76
CA VAL A 518 8.19 -15.52 25.27
C VAL A 518 8.14 -14.19 24.51
N VAL A 519 8.74 -13.12 25.05
CA VAL A 519 8.82 -11.83 24.34
C VAL A 519 9.68 -11.93 23.08
N MET A 520 10.78 -12.68 23.11
CA MET A 520 11.61 -12.94 21.92
C MET A 520 10.86 -13.70 20.83
N LEU A 521 10.01 -14.67 21.19
CA LEU A 521 9.17 -15.40 20.25
C LEU A 521 8.14 -14.47 19.61
N LEU A 522 7.49 -13.61 20.41
CA LEU A 522 6.60 -12.58 19.88
C LEU A 522 7.35 -11.71 18.87
N PHE A 523 8.50 -11.13 19.26
CA PHE A 523 9.37 -10.33 18.41
C PHE A 523 9.75 -11.02 17.10
N PHE A 524 10.13 -12.31 17.16
CA PHE A 524 10.51 -13.09 15.99
C PHE A 524 9.34 -13.35 15.04
N PHE A 525 8.21 -13.84 15.57
CA PHE A 525 7.05 -14.21 14.75
C PHE A 525 6.35 -13.00 14.13
N THR A 526 6.34 -11.86 14.81
CA THR A 526 5.76 -10.60 14.29
C THR A 526 6.78 -9.72 13.56
N GLY A 527 7.96 -10.27 13.23
CA GLY A 527 9.07 -9.56 12.57
C GLY A 527 9.74 -10.45 11.54
N LEU A 528 10.87 -11.07 11.91
CA LEU A 528 11.67 -11.90 11.00
C LEU A 528 10.91 -13.06 10.33
N ALA A 529 9.94 -13.68 10.99
CA ALA A 529 9.13 -14.72 10.36
C ALA A 529 8.25 -14.18 9.22
N ILE A 530 7.82 -12.91 9.30
CA ILE A 530 7.07 -12.24 8.24
C ILE A 530 7.96 -12.04 7.02
N VAL A 531 9.25 -11.70 7.19
CA VAL A 531 10.21 -11.62 6.08
C VAL A 531 10.27 -12.94 5.31
N ILE A 532 10.34 -14.06 6.04
CA ILE A 532 10.37 -15.40 5.44
C ILE A 532 9.08 -15.71 4.66
N TYR A 533 7.93 -15.40 5.25
CA TYR A 533 6.60 -15.68 4.70
C TYR A 533 6.20 -14.79 3.52
N LEU A 534 6.54 -13.50 3.57
CA LEU A 534 6.27 -12.56 2.49
C LEU A 534 7.22 -12.79 1.31
N ASN A 535 8.43 -13.28 1.56
CA ASN A 535 9.48 -13.49 0.56
C ASN A 535 9.54 -12.34 -0.47
N GLN A 536 9.64 -11.12 0.05
CA GLN A 536 9.46 -9.89 -0.71
C GLN A 536 10.47 -9.77 -1.84
N THR A 537 9.99 -9.37 -3.01
CA THR A 537 10.78 -8.96 -4.16
C THR A 537 11.41 -7.58 -3.92
N PRO A 538 12.46 -7.20 -4.67
CA PRO A 538 12.96 -5.83 -4.67
C PRO A 538 11.93 -4.86 -5.25
N MET A 539 12.21 -3.56 -5.18
CA MET A 539 11.39 -2.48 -5.79
C MET A 539 9.90 -2.58 -5.44
N GLN A 540 9.61 -2.69 -4.13
CA GLN A 540 8.24 -2.66 -3.66
C GLN A 540 7.55 -1.36 -4.08
N PRO A 541 6.22 -1.33 -4.28
CA PRO A 541 5.54 -0.11 -4.75
C PRO A 541 5.45 1.01 -3.70
N ARG A 542 5.79 0.68 -2.43
CA ARG A 542 5.93 1.60 -1.30
C ARG A 542 6.67 0.92 -0.16
N GLU A 543 7.04 1.71 0.84
CA GLU A 543 7.56 1.21 2.12
C GLU A 543 6.55 0.28 2.84
N ARG A 544 7.06 -0.78 3.50
CA ARG A 544 6.27 -1.88 4.10
C ARG A 544 6.52 -2.07 5.60
N ASP A 545 7.00 -1.03 6.27
CA ASP A 545 7.35 -1.01 7.69
C ASP A 545 6.21 -1.43 8.64
N TYR A 546 4.97 -1.04 8.32
CA TYR A 546 3.75 -1.42 9.05
C TYR A 546 3.56 -2.94 9.17
N ALA A 547 4.10 -3.74 8.24
CA ALA A 547 4.02 -5.21 8.31
C ALA A 547 4.78 -5.78 9.51
N TYR A 548 5.76 -5.03 10.04
CA TYR A 548 6.62 -5.43 11.16
C TYR A 548 6.28 -4.73 12.47
N ALA A 549 5.21 -3.92 12.50
CA ALA A 549 4.80 -3.12 13.66
C ALA A 549 4.65 -3.96 14.95
N GLY A 550 4.24 -5.24 14.83
CA GLY A 550 4.15 -6.15 15.96
C GLY A 550 5.51 -6.49 16.61
N SER A 551 6.60 -6.55 15.84
CA SER A 551 7.95 -6.71 16.40
C SER A 551 8.42 -5.46 17.13
N PHE A 552 8.03 -4.28 16.63
CA PHE A 552 8.34 -2.99 17.28
C PHE A 552 7.56 -2.88 18.61
N TYR A 553 6.30 -3.33 18.63
CA TYR A 553 5.52 -3.53 19.86
C TYR A 553 6.27 -4.43 20.85
N ALA A 554 6.73 -5.61 20.42
CA ALA A 554 7.45 -6.54 21.30
C ALA A 554 8.76 -5.93 21.84
N TYR A 555 9.48 -5.16 21.03
CA TYR A 555 10.71 -4.49 21.45
C TYR A 555 10.47 -3.41 22.51
N THR A 556 9.37 -2.66 22.41
CA THR A 556 9.03 -1.62 23.41
C THR A 556 8.68 -2.21 24.79
N ILE A 557 8.31 -3.49 24.86
CA ILE A 557 8.22 -4.22 26.13
C ILE A 557 9.58 -4.20 26.83
N TRP A 558 10.66 -4.49 26.09
CA TRP A 558 12.01 -4.40 26.64
C TRP A 558 12.42 -2.97 26.95
N MET A 559 12.04 -1.98 26.14
CA MET A 559 12.30 -0.57 26.50
C MET A 559 11.71 -0.21 27.87
N GLY A 560 10.47 -0.64 28.15
CA GLY A 560 9.86 -0.50 29.46
C GLY A 560 10.65 -1.21 30.57
N LEU A 561 11.05 -2.46 30.35
CA LEU A 561 11.89 -3.20 31.30
C LEU A 561 13.31 -2.62 31.46
N GLY A 562 13.78 -1.80 30.52
CA GLY A 562 15.01 -1.02 30.62
C GLY A 562 14.98 -0.02 31.78
N VAL A 563 13.80 0.48 32.15
CA VAL A 563 13.60 1.32 33.36
C VAL A 563 13.99 0.55 34.61
N LEU A 564 13.62 -0.73 34.70
CA LEU A 564 13.98 -1.59 35.83
C LEU A 564 15.48 -1.87 35.87
N ALA A 565 16.11 -2.03 34.70
CA ALA A 565 17.56 -2.21 34.61
C ALA A 565 18.30 -0.99 35.19
N LEU A 566 17.86 0.22 34.83
CA LEU A 566 18.43 1.47 35.34
C LEU A 566 18.12 1.66 36.83
N PHE A 567 16.88 1.39 37.26
CA PHE A 567 16.50 1.40 38.67
C PHE A 567 17.39 0.48 39.52
N ASP A 568 17.57 -0.77 39.09
CA ASP A 568 18.42 -1.76 39.78
C ASP A 568 19.88 -1.33 39.86
N TYR A 569 20.36 -0.57 38.88
CA TYR A 569 21.70 -0.01 38.88
C TYR A 569 21.82 1.17 39.86
N ILE A 570 20.90 2.14 39.78
CA ILE A 570 20.93 3.38 40.59
C ILE A 570 20.67 3.08 42.08
N ARG A 571 19.74 2.17 42.40
CA ARG A 571 19.39 1.85 43.81
C ARG A 571 20.54 1.26 44.63
N ARG A 572 21.65 0.89 43.98
CA ARG A 572 22.89 0.47 44.66
C ARG A 572 23.63 1.64 45.32
N ARG A 573 23.35 2.87 44.89
CA ARG A 573 24.07 4.09 45.30
C ARG A 573 23.20 5.11 46.04
N MET A 574 21.89 4.89 46.12
CA MET A 574 20.95 5.81 46.77
C MET A 574 19.69 5.08 47.22
N ASN A 575 18.82 5.76 47.97
CA ASN A 575 17.60 5.14 48.46
C ASN A 575 16.70 4.65 47.28
N PRO A 576 15.99 3.52 47.43
CA PRO A 576 15.23 2.92 46.33
C PRO A 576 14.13 3.82 45.77
N ARG A 577 13.48 4.65 46.60
CA ARG A 577 12.40 5.53 46.14
C ARG A 577 12.92 6.58 45.16
N ASN A 578 14.00 7.27 45.51
CA ASN A 578 14.65 8.25 44.65
C ASN A 578 15.25 7.58 43.40
N ALA A 579 15.83 6.38 43.56
CA ALA A 579 16.33 5.62 42.41
C ALA A 579 15.21 5.30 41.40
N ALA A 580 14.03 4.87 41.88
CA ALA A 580 12.89 4.57 41.01
C ALA A 580 12.35 5.83 40.32
N LEU A 581 12.26 6.95 41.04
CA LEU A 581 11.84 8.24 40.48
C LEU A 581 12.81 8.74 39.41
N ILE A 582 14.12 8.74 39.69
CA ILE A 582 15.16 9.20 38.75
C ILE A 582 15.21 8.28 37.52
N ALA A 583 15.20 6.96 37.70
CA ALA A 583 15.19 6.02 36.58
C ALA A 583 13.97 6.23 35.68
N SER A 584 12.78 6.35 36.28
CA SER A 584 11.54 6.58 35.52
C SER A 584 11.57 7.92 34.80
N ALA A 585 11.96 9.01 35.48
CA ALA A 585 12.02 10.35 34.89
C ALA A 585 13.04 10.43 33.75
N ALA A 586 14.23 9.87 33.93
CA ALA A 586 15.27 9.84 32.90
C ALA A 586 14.81 9.04 31.66
N CYS A 587 14.17 7.90 31.86
CA CYS A 587 13.71 7.07 30.74
C CYS A 587 12.47 7.64 30.04
N VAL A 588 11.62 8.43 30.71
CA VAL A 588 10.48 9.13 30.07
C VAL A 588 10.94 10.17 29.04
N LEU A 589 12.16 10.69 29.15
CA LEU A 589 12.71 11.60 28.12
C LEU A 589 12.83 10.94 26.75
N VAL A 590 12.94 9.59 26.68
CA VAL A 590 13.03 8.85 25.43
C VAL A 590 11.73 8.98 24.60
N PRO A 591 10.55 8.56 25.08
CA PRO A 591 9.31 8.76 24.33
C PRO A 591 8.95 10.24 24.12
N VAL A 592 9.30 11.14 25.05
CA VAL A 592 9.10 12.58 24.86
C VAL A 592 9.91 13.10 23.66
N MET A 593 11.17 12.67 23.52
CA MET A 593 11.99 13.02 22.36
C MET A 593 11.44 12.42 21.06
N MET A 594 11.00 11.15 21.09
CA MET A 594 10.39 10.51 19.92
C MET A 594 9.16 11.30 19.45
N GLY A 595 8.25 11.62 20.37
CA GLY A 595 7.06 12.41 20.04
C GLY A 595 7.35 13.85 19.62
N ALA A 596 8.37 14.50 20.21
CA ALA A 596 8.74 15.86 19.84
C ALA A 596 9.45 15.96 18.48
N LYS A 597 10.16 14.90 18.07
CA LYS A 597 10.87 14.85 16.79
C LYS A 597 9.99 14.36 15.64
N GLY A 598 9.12 13.40 15.89
CA GLY A 598 8.19 12.88 14.89
C GLY A 598 6.82 13.58 14.87
N TRP A 599 6.67 14.80 15.38
CA TRP A 599 5.35 15.45 15.39
C TRP A 599 4.99 16.02 14.02
N ASP A 600 5.94 16.68 13.36
CA ASP A 600 5.71 17.42 12.12
C ASP A 600 5.59 16.55 10.86
N ASP A 601 6.06 15.30 10.92
CA ASP A 601 5.87 14.26 9.89
C ASP A 601 4.70 13.31 10.18
N HIS A 602 4.08 13.39 11.35
CA HIS A 602 2.88 12.61 11.69
C HIS A 602 1.61 13.45 11.82
N ASP A 603 1.71 14.79 11.88
CA ASP A 603 0.56 15.69 11.88
C ASP A 603 -0.07 15.80 10.48
N ARG A 604 -1.24 15.16 10.33
CA ARG A 604 -2.05 15.18 9.11
C ARG A 604 -3.34 15.98 9.25
N SER A 605 -3.50 16.73 10.35
CA SER A 605 -4.76 17.41 10.73
C SER A 605 -5.35 18.35 9.69
N ASN A 606 -4.52 18.88 8.78
CA ASN A 606 -4.94 19.80 7.71
C ASN A 606 -4.79 19.22 6.30
N ARG A 607 -4.57 17.91 6.18
CA ARG A 607 -4.29 17.24 4.90
C ARG A 607 -5.58 16.77 4.23
N THR A 608 -5.96 17.40 3.11
CA THR A 608 -7.14 17.01 2.30
C THR A 608 -6.79 16.58 0.88
N THR A 609 -5.49 16.39 0.60
CA THR A 609 -4.91 16.23 -0.75
C THR A 609 -5.53 15.10 -1.56
N ALA A 610 -5.68 13.90 -0.99
CA ALA A 610 -6.21 12.77 -1.73
C ALA A 610 -7.68 12.98 -2.13
N ARG A 611 -8.52 13.47 -1.21
CA ARG A 611 -9.93 13.81 -1.49
C ARG A 611 -10.03 14.91 -2.54
N ASP A 612 -9.30 16.00 -2.38
CA ASP A 612 -9.37 17.17 -3.26
C ASP A 612 -8.90 16.81 -4.68
N PHE A 613 -7.81 16.03 -4.83
CA PHE A 613 -7.40 15.54 -6.15
C PHE A 613 -8.40 14.58 -6.78
N GLY A 614 -9.00 13.68 -5.99
CA GLY A 614 -10.11 12.85 -6.48
C GLY A 614 -11.24 13.72 -7.02
N ARG A 615 -11.66 14.76 -6.29
CA ARG A 615 -12.65 15.72 -6.77
C ARG A 615 -12.20 16.42 -8.07
N ASP A 616 -10.97 16.87 -8.15
CA ASP A 616 -10.48 17.65 -9.30
C ASP A 616 -10.41 16.82 -10.60
N TYR A 617 -10.07 15.53 -10.50
CA TYR A 617 -10.21 14.58 -11.62
C TYR A 617 -11.67 14.46 -12.10
N LEU A 618 -12.63 14.38 -11.16
CA LEU A 618 -14.05 14.30 -11.50
C LEU A 618 -14.56 15.62 -12.12
N GLU A 619 -14.17 16.77 -11.56
CA GLU A 619 -14.57 18.09 -12.06
C GLU A 619 -13.97 18.42 -13.43
N SER A 620 -12.84 17.79 -13.78
CA SER A 620 -12.25 17.86 -15.12
C SER A 620 -13.12 17.19 -16.19
N CYS A 621 -13.99 16.25 -15.81
CA CYS A 621 -14.80 15.49 -16.75
C CYS A 621 -16.11 16.22 -17.14
N ALA A 622 -16.46 16.17 -18.43
CA ALA A 622 -17.82 16.50 -18.88
C ALA A 622 -18.89 15.56 -18.29
N PRO A 623 -20.18 15.97 -18.24
CA PRO A 623 -21.25 15.15 -17.66
C PRO A 623 -21.37 13.75 -18.29
N ASN A 624 -21.68 12.76 -17.44
CA ASN A 624 -21.86 11.35 -17.82
C ASN A 624 -20.65 10.77 -18.58
N ALA A 625 -19.42 11.19 -18.28
CA ALA A 625 -18.23 10.65 -18.94
C ALA A 625 -17.82 9.26 -18.41
N ILE A 626 -16.98 8.57 -19.17
CA ILE A 626 -16.16 7.44 -18.70
C ILE A 626 -14.75 7.98 -18.45
N LEU A 627 -14.20 7.76 -17.26
CA LEU A 627 -12.84 8.13 -16.89
C LEU A 627 -12.01 6.87 -16.64
N PHE A 628 -11.00 6.65 -17.47
CA PHE A 628 -9.99 5.63 -17.26
C PHE A 628 -8.93 6.11 -16.26
N THR A 629 -8.68 5.30 -15.24
CA THR A 629 -7.70 5.54 -14.17
C THR A 629 -6.70 4.39 -14.08
N GLN A 630 -5.57 4.59 -13.40
CA GLN A 630 -4.56 3.54 -13.26
C GLN A 630 -4.14 3.36 -11.80
N GLY A 631 -4.36 2.15 -11.27
CA GLY A 631 -3.98 1.80 -9.90
C GLY A 631 -4.81 2.48 -8.81
N ASP A 632 -4.31 2.32 -7.59
CA ASP A 632 -5.06 2.58 -6.36
C ASP A 632 -5.16 4.08 -6.05
N ASN A 633 -4.04 4.81 -6.19
CA ASN A 633 -3.96 6.24 -5.87
C ASN A 633 -4.80 7.13 -6.79
N ASP A 634 -5.08 6.67 -8.01
CA ASP A 634 -6.04 7.34 -8.88
C ASP A 634 -7.48 6.99 -8.49
N THR A 635 -7.75 5.70 -8.21
CA THR A 635 -9.11 5.15 -8.21
C THR A 635 -9.80 5.29 -6.85
N TYR A 636 -9.10 4.99 -5.76
CA TYR A 636 -9.73 4.93 -4.43
C TYR A 636 -10.17 6.28 -3.88
N PRO A 637 -9.44 7.39 -4.08
CA PRO A 637 -9.95 8.71 -3.73
C PRO A 637 -11.20 9.11 -4.52
N LEU A 638 -11.29 8.70 -5.80
CA LEU A 638 -12.49 8.94 -6.62
C LEU A 638 -13.70 8.14 -6.13
N TRP A 639 -13.48 6.87 -5.78
CA TRP A 639 -14.53 6.04 -5.18
C TRP A 639 -14.99 6.60 -3.84
N TYR A 640 -14.08 7.08 -2.99
CA TYR A 640 -14.46 7.78 -1.77
C TYR A 640 -15.33 9.01 -2.07
N ALA A 641 -14.88 9.89 -2.97
CA ALA A 641 -15.58 11.12 -3.33
C ALA A 641 -17.01 10.85 -3.85
N GLN A 642 -17.19 9.80 -4.66
CA GLN A 642 -18.51 9.40 -5.15
C GLN A 642 -19.36 8.69 -4.09
N GLU A 643 -18.80 7.66 -3.44
CA GLU A 643 -19.58 6.78 -2.58
C GLU A 643 -19.95 7.41 -1.25
N VAL A 644 -19.12 8.32 -0.74
CA VAL A 644 -19.31 8.99 0.54
C VAL A 644 -19.85 10.39 0.35
N GLU A 645 -19.14 11.26 -0.37
CA GLU A 645 -19.47 12.69 -0.48
C GLU A 645 -20.45 13.01 -1.63
N GLY A 646 -20.79 12.05 -2.49
CA GLY A 646 -21.76 12.23 -3.58
C GLY A 646 -21.26 13.14 -4.71
N ILE A 647 -19.94 13.33 -4.84
CA ILE A 647 -19.32 14.21 -5.82
C ILE A 647 -19.35 13.54 -7.20
N ARG A 648 -19.99 14.18 -8.18
CA ARG A 648 -19.96 13.76 -9.60
C ARG A 648 -20.26 12.26 -9.82
N GLU A 649 -21.31 11.76 -9.16
CA GLU A 649 -21.80 10.38 -9.28
C GLU A 649 -22.26 9.99 -10.70
N ASP A 650 -22.31 10.94 -11.63
CA ASP A 650 -22.57 10.74 -13.05
C ASP A 650 -21.38 10.17 -13.83
N ILE A 651 -20.15 10.36 -13.32
CA ILE A 651 -18.92 9.88 -13.96
C ILE A 651 -18.71 8.38 -13.69
N ARG A 652 -18.38 7.63 -14.73
CA ARG A 652 -18.00 6.22 -14.60
C ARG A 652 -16.48 6.08 -14.49
N ILE A 653 -16.00 5.65 -13.34
CA ILE A 653 -14.57 5.33 -13.13
C ILE A 653 -14.28 3.92 -13.65
N VAL A 654 -13.24 3.78 -14.47
CA VAL A 654 -12.75 2.51 -15.01
C VAL A 654 -11.25 2.36 -14.72
N ASN A 655 -10.92 1.56 -13.72
CA ASN A 655 -9.54 1.26 -13.33
C ASN A 655 -8.93 0.24 -14.28
N LEU A 656 -7.90 0.65 -15.03
CA LEU A 656 -7.20 -0.16 -16.03
C LEU A 656 -6.47 -1.37 -15.41
N SER A 657 -6.04 -1.28 -14.15
CA SER A 657 -5.41 -2.38 -13.42
C SER A 657 -6.42 -3.48 -13.04
N LEU A 658 -7.71 -3.13 -12.91
CA LEU A 658 -8.80 -4.06 -12.68
C LEU A 658 -9.51 -4.48 -13.99
N LEU A 659 -9.30 -3.77 -15.09
CA LEU A 659 -9.93 -4.05 -16.39
C LEU A 659 -9.42 -5.34 -17.08
N GLY A 660 -8.61 -6.15 -16.39
CA GLY A 660 -8.17 -7.48 -16.83
C GLY A 660 -8.86 -8.65 -16.14
N VAL A 661 -9.78 -8.41 -15.19
CA VAL A 661 -10.44 -9.47 -14.43
C VAL A 661 -11.95 -9.54 -14.69
N ASP A 662 -12.47 -10.75 -14.84
CA ASP A 662 -13.84 -11.05 -15.32
C ASP A 662 -14.92 -10.30 -14.54
N TRP A 663 -14.84 -10.36 -13.21
CA TRP A 663 -15.83 -9.77 -12.31
C TRP A 663 -15.92 -8.25 -12.49
N TYR A 664 -14.80 -7.58 -12.78
CA TYR A 664 -14.77 -6.13 -12.94
C TYR A 664 -15.39 -5.72 -14.27
N ILE A 665 -15.04 -6.43 -15.35
CA ILE A 665 -15.65 -6.24 -16.68
C ILE A 665 -17.17 -6.43 -16.59
N ASP A 666 -17.63 -7.48 -15.90
CA ASP A 666 -19.06 -7.73 -15.69
C ASP A 666 -19.73 -6.62 -14.86
N ASN A 667 -19.04 -6.10 -13.84
CA ASN A 667 -19.53 -5.03 -12.98
C ASN A 667 -19.71 -3.70 -13.73
N LEU A 668 -18.97 -3.45 -14.81
CA LEU A 668 -19.10 -2.23 -15.61
C LEU A 668 -20.39 -2.19 -16.45
N ARG A 669 -21.01 -3.34 -16.73
CA ARG A 669 -22.22 -3.48 -17.56
C ARG A 669 -23.51 -3.05 -16.87
N ARG A 670 -23.43 -2.65 -15.60
CA ARG A 670 -24.59 -2.17 -14.83
C ARG A 670 -24.50 -0.68 -14.55
N LYS A 671 -25.66 -0.07 -14.34
CA LYS A 671 -25.78 1.28 -13.78
C LYS A 671 -25.19 1.29 -12.36
N ILE A 672 -24.38 2.29 -12.05
CA ILE A 672 -23.77 2.51 -10.74
C ILE A 672 -23.98 3.98 -10.39
N ASN A 673 -24.51 4.24 -9.20
CA ASN A 673 -24.92 5.58 -8.76
C ASN A 673 -25.80 6.27 -9.84
N LYS A 674 -25.40 7.45 -10.32
CA LYS A 674 -26.08 8.18 -11.40
C LYS A 674 -25.49 7.89 -12.78
N SER A 675 -24.39 7.15 -12.88
CA SER A 675 -23.70 6.87 -14.14
C SER A 675 -24.32 5.69 -14.89
N GLU A 676 -24.64 5.91 -16.17
CA GLU A 676 -25.13 4.86 -17.05
C GLU A 676 -24.12 3.71 -17.19
N ALA A 677 -24.63 2.52 -17.52
CA ALA A 677 -23.80 1.34 -17.75
C ALA A 677 -22.77 1.58 -18.86
N VAL A 678 -21.59 0.98 -18.73
CA VAL A 678 -20.62 0.93 -19.82
C VAL A 678 -21.12 -0.07 -20.85
N ILE A 679 -21.25 0.36 -22.10
CA ILE A 679 -21.68 -0.53 -23.18
C ILE A 679 -20.51 -1.43 -23.53
N ILE A 680 -20.68 -2.73 -23.32
CA ILE A 680 -19.73 -3.77 -23.71
C ILE A 680 -20.54 -4.79 -24.51
N SER A 681 -20.23 -4.91 -25.81
CA SER A 681 -21.02 -5.72 -26.74
C SER A 681 -20.57 -7.18 -26.82
N VAL A 682 -19.31 -7.46 -26.46
CA VAL A 682 -18.77 -8.83 -26.45
C VAL A 682 -19.44 -9.69 -25.36
N ASP A 683 -19.66 -10.98 -25.62
CA ASP A 683 -20.19 -11.93 -24.63
C ASP A 683 -19.15 -12.25 -23.54
N SER A 684 -19.59 -12.46 -22.29
CA SER A 684 -18.69 -12.72 -21.17
C SER A 684 -17.81 -13.96 -21.34
N LEU A 685 -18.31 -15.00 -22.02
CA LEU A 685 -17.56 -16.23 -22.28
C LEU A 685 -16.31 -15.99 -23.13
N LYS A 686 -16.24 -14.88 -23.86
CA LYS A 686 -15.09 -14.55 -24.71
C LYS A 686 -13.87 -14.08 -23.93
N TYR A 687 -14.03 -13.56 -22.71
CA TYR A 687 -12.92 -13.07 -21.89
C TYR A 687 -12.77 -13.78 -20.53
N ARG A 688 -13.76 -14.60 -20.12
CA ARG A 688 -13.71 -15.31 -18.84
C ARG A 688 -12.52 -16.26 -18.73
N GLY A 689 -12.01 -16.43 -17.50
CA GLY A 689 -10.88 -17.31 -17.20
C GLY A 689 -9.63 -16.87 -17.94
N SER A 690 -8.87 -17.81 -18.49
CA SER A 690 -7.66 -17.49 -19.25
C SER A 690 -7.89 -17.12 -20.72
N ASN A 691 -9.14 -16.82 -21.12
CA ASN A 691 -9.44 -16.37 -22.47
C ASN A 691 -8.95 -14.95 -22.72
N ARG A 692 -8.07 -14.79 -23.72
CA ARG A 692 -7.45 -13.49 -24.09
C ARG A 692 -6.79 -12.77 -22.91
N ASP A 693 -6.15 -13.49 -22.00
CA ASP A 693 -5.25 -12.88 -21.00
C ASP A 693 -4.20 -12.00 -21.69
N TYR A 694 -3.73 -12.44 -22.87
CA TYR A 694 -2.98 -11.63 -23.80
C TYR A 694 -3.23 -12.06 -25.25
N VAL A 695 -2.96 -11.17 -26.21
CA VAL A 695 -2.85 -11.45 -27.65
C VAL A 695 -1.59 -10.77 -28.19
N ARG A 696 -0.86 -11.46 -29.06
CA ARG A 696 0.39 -10.94 -29.65
C ARG A 696 0.17 -10.54 -31.10
N PHE A 697 0.86 -9.49 -31.53
CA PHE A 697 0.93 -9.12 -32.93
C PHE A 697 1.58 -10.25 -33.72
N TYR A 698 0.93 -10.67 -34.80
CA TYR A 698 1.48 -11.61 -35.74
C TYR A 698 1.26 -11.10 -37.16
N GLU A 699 2.35 -11.01 -37.90
CA GLU A 699 2.35 -10.54 -39.28
C GLU A 699 1.86 -11.65 -40.21
N ASN A 700 0.55 -11.66 -40.46
CA ASN A 700 -0.04 -12.56 -41.43
C ASN A 700 0.17 -12.01 -42.86
N LYS A 701 0.93 -12.74 -43.69
CA LYS A 701 1.19 -12.38 -45.09
C LYS A 701 -0.06 -12.27 -45.96
N ALA A 702 -1.18 -12.87 -45.56
CA ALA A 702 -2.45 -12.75 -46.25
C ALA A 702 -3.20 -11.43 -45.96
N ILE A 703 -2.74 -10.66 -44.97
CA ILE A 703 -3.32 -9.37 -44.58
C ILE A 703 -2.42 -8.27 -45.13
N ALA A 704 -3.01 -7.30 -45.83
CA ALA A 704 -2.27 -6.21 -46.47
C ALA A 704 -1.55 -5.36 -45.42
N GLN A 705 -0.22 -5.39 -45.46
CA GLN A 705 0.60 -4.65 -44.50
C GLN A 705 0.58 -3.15 -44.82
N GLY A 706 0.56 -2.33 -43.78
CA GLY A 706 0.51 -0.87 -43.88
C GLY A 706 -0.90 -0.27 -44.03
N GLN A 707 -1.90 -1.05 -44.45
CA GLN A 707 -3.29 -0.59 -44.50
C GLN A 707 -3.89 -0.45 -43.10
N ALA A 708 -4.68 0.60 -42.87
CA ALA A 708 -5.47 0.76 -41.66
C ALA A 708 -6.78 -0.04 -41.72
N TYR A 709 -7.08 -0.79 -40.65
CA TYR A 709 -8.29 -1.61 -40.53
C TYR A 709 -9.25 -1.04 -39.49
N SER A 710 -10.56 -1.21 -39.68
CA SER A 710 -11.54 -0.76 -38.70
C SER A 710 -11.34 -1.49 -37.37
N LEU A 711 -11.39 -0.76 -36.25
CA LEU A 711 -11.32 -1.31 -34.91
C LEU A 711 -12.38 -2.40 -34.69
N ASN A 712 -13.55 -2.27 -35.30
CA ASN A 712 -14.60 -3.29 -35.26
C ASN A 712 -14.10 -4.61 -35.84
N THR A 713 -13.53 -4.57 -37.05
CA THR A 713 -12.98 -5.75 -37.74
C THR A 713 -11.86 -6.41 -36.93
N ILE A 714 -11.00 -5.62 -36.31
CA ILE A 714 -9.89 -6.13 -35.49
C ILE A 714 -10.41 -6.83 -34.23
N LEU A 715 -11.35 -6.23 -33.50
CA LEU A 715 -11.93 -6.85 -32.31
C LEU A 715 -12.75 -8.10 -32.67
N ASP A 716 -13.56 -8.05 -33.73
CA ASP A 716 -14.33 -9.20 -34.20
C ASP A 716 -13.41 -10.37 -34.59
N PHE A 717 -12.25 -10.09 -35.19
CA PHE A 717 -11.23 -11.10 -35.47
C PHE A 717 -10.67 -11.72 -34.17
N MET A 718 -10.29 -10.90 -33.19
CA MET A 718 -9.67 -11.35 -31.93
C MET A 718 -10.64 -12.11 -31.01
N PHE A 719 -11.93 -11.80 -31.06
CA PHE A 719 -12.97 -12.51 -30.30
C PHE A 719 -13.59 -13.71 -31.03
N ASN A 720 -13.23 -13.92 -32.30
CA ASN A 720 -13.67 -15.08 -33.05
C ASN A 720 -12.76 -16.29 -32.76
N ASP A 721 -13.38 -17.40 -32.34
CA ASP A 721 -12.69 -18.62 -31.93
C ASP A 721 -12.38 -19.58 -33.08
N ASP A 722 -12.68 -19.19 -34.32
CA ASP A 722 -12.35 -19.96 -35.51
C ASP A 722 -10.84 -20.31 -35.53
N PRO A 723 -10.46 -21.58 -35.76
CA PRO A 723 -9.06 -22.00 -35.81
C PRO A 723 -8.18 -21.18 -36.76
N ARG A 724 -8.76 -20.61 -37.84
CA ARG A 724 -8.05 -19.75 -38.80
C ARG A 724 -7.58 -18.42 -38.20
N ASN A 725 -8.18 -18.00 -37.09
CA ASN A 725 -7.85 -16.77 -36.38
C ASN A 725 -6.89 -17.02 -35.21
N LYS A 726 -6.36 -18.25 -35.11
CA LYS A 726 -5.45 -18.67 -34.05
C LYS A 726 -4.11 -19.11 -34.62
N ILE A 727 -3.06 -18.93 -33.84
CA ILE A 727 -1.71 -19.39 -34.16
C ILE A 727 -1.09 -20.06 -32.94
N ASP A 728 -0.35 -21.14 -33.19
CA ASP A 728 0.47 -21.78 -32.16
C ASP A 728 1.85 -21.14 -32.14
N TYR A 729 2.22 -20.55 -31.00
CA TYR A 729 3.54 -19.95 -30.76
C TYR A 729 4.58 -20.97 -30.26
N GLY A 730 4.35 -22.27 -30.47
CA GLY A 730 5.22 -23.35 -29.99
C GLY A 730 4.93 -23.80 -28.56
N ALA A 731 3.78 -23.41 -28.00
CA ALA A 731 3.34 -23.76 -26.65
C ALA A 731 2.27 -24.88 -26.64
N GLY A 732 1.95 -25.46 -27.81
CA GLY A 732 1.03 -26.58 -27.94
C GLY A 732 -0.45 -26.20 -27.80
N SER A 733 -0.79 -24.92 -27.92
CA SER A 733 -2.18 -24.43 -27.85
C SER A 733 -2.35 -23.20 -28.73
N PRO A 734 -3.09 -23.29 -29.85
CA PRO A 734 -3.37 -22.14 -30.71
C PRO A 734 -4.09 -21.01 -29.97
N MET A 735 -3.58 -19.79 -30.08
CA MET A 735 -4.13 -18.59 -29.44
C MET A 735 -4.54 -17.55 -30.48
N ASN A 736 -5.57 -16.76 -30.18
CA ASN A 736 -5.90 -15.59 -30.99
C ASN A 736 -4.72 -14.60 -31.03
N TYR A 737 -4.56 -13.91 -32.15
CA TYR A 737 -3.49 -12.94 -32.37
C TYR A 737 -4.04 -11.60 -32.83
N LEU A 738 -3.23 -10.55 -32.68
CA LEU A 738 -3.51 -9.21 -33.21
C LEU A 738 -3.05 -9.16 -34.68
N PRO A 739 -3.97 -9.03 -35.66
CA PRO A 739 -3.62 -9.16 -37.08
C PRO A 739 -3.03 -7.90 -37.71
N ALA A 740 -3.32 -6.72 -37.17
CA ALA A 740 -2.82 -5.44 -37.67
C ALA A 740 -2.71 -4.42 -36.53
N ARG A 741 -1.76 -3.49 -36.64
CA ARG A 741 -1.55 -2.41 -35.65
C ARG A 741 -2.03 -1.03 -36.13
N ASN A 742 -2.16 -0.83 -37.44
CA ASN A 742 -2.74 0.39 -38.00
C ASN A 742 -4.26 0.21 -37.99
N ILE A 743 -4.95 1.02 -37.20
CA ILE A 743 -6.38 0.88 -36.97
C ILE A 743 -7.09 2.23 -37.13
N PHE A 744 -8.39 2.17 -37.40
CA PHE A 744 -9.23 3.36 -37.40
C PHE A 744 -10.61 3.10 -36.77
N ILE A 745 -11.24 4.16 -36.27
CA ILE A 745 -12.65 4.16 -35.88
C ILE A 745 -13.40 5.26 -36.65
N PRO A 746 -14.55 4.96 -37.30
CA PRO A 746 -15.34 5.98 -37.96
C PRO A 746 -15.91 6.98 -36.95
N VAL A 747 -16.06 8.23 -37.38
CA VAL A 747 -16.67 9.30 -36.58
C VAL A 747 -18.09 9.55 -37.08
N ASP A 748 -19.07 9.33 -36.21
CA ASP A 748 -20.45 9.72 -36.48
C ASP A 748 -20.65 11.18 -36.05
N LYS A 749 -20.58 12.10 -37.02
CA LYS A 749 -20.74 13.53 -36.76
C LYS A 749 -22.09 13.88 -36.15
N ASN A 750 -23.16 13.16 -36.48
CA ASN A 750 -24.48 13.42 -35.90
C ASN A 750 -24.52 13.06 -34.42
N LEU A 751 -23.94 11.91 -34.03
CA LEU A 751 -23.83 11.52 -32.63
C LEU A 751 -22.89 12.44 -31.84
N VAL A 752 -21.77 12.84 -32.42
CA VAL A 752 -20.84 13.80 -31.81
C VAL A 752 -21.56 15.11 -31.46
N LEU A 753 -22.37 15.63 -32.39
CA LEU A 753 -23.14 16.87 -32.18
C LEU A 753 -24.32 16.66 -31.21
N ALA A 754 -25.09 15.58 -31.37
CA ALA A 754 -26.27 15.31 -30.54
C ALA A 754 -25.91 15.08 -29.06
N ASN A 755 -24.75 14.49 -28.78
CA ASN A 755 -24.29 14.19 -27.42
C ASN A 755 -23.29 15.22 -26.88
N ASN A 756 -23.11 16.38 -27.55
CA ASN A 756 -22.18 17.44 -27.15
C ASN A 756 -20.76 16.91 -26.85
N VAL A 757 -20.26 16.03 -27.71
CA VAL A 757 -18.96 15.35 -27.52
C VAL A 757 -17.78 16.29 -27.81
N VAL A 758 -18.01 17.45 -28.43
CA VAL A 758 -17.02 18.51 -28.63
C VAL A 758 -17.65 19.86 -28.35
N GLN A 759 -16.83 20.89 -28.11
CA GLN A 759 -17.32 22.26 -27.98
C GLN A 759 -17.89 22.77 -29.31
N PRO A 760 -18.86 23.70 -29.30
CA PRO A 760 -19.40 24.31 -30.52
C PRO A 760 -18.33 24.89 -31.46
N SER A 761 -17.26 25.47 -30.89
CA SER A 761 -16.11 26.02 -31.62
C SER A 761 -15.28 24.97 -32.39
N ASP A 762 -15.34 23.70 -31.98
CA ASP A 762 -14.52 22.62 -32.52
C ASP A 762 -15.28 21.74 -33.52
N THR A 763 -16.57 22.03 -33.76
CA THR A 763 -17.43 21.26 -34.67
C THR A 763 -16.92 21.23 -36.12
N ALA A 764 -16.18 22.26 -36.55
CA ALA A 764 -15.55 22.33 -37.86
C ALA A 764 -14.30 21.43 -37.99
N LYS A 765 -13.68 21.03 -36.88
CA LYS A 765 -12.46 20.21 -36.84
C LYS A 765 -12.76 18.71 -36.97
N ILE A 766 -14.01 18.30 -36.79
CA ILE A 766 -14.45 16.90 -36.75
C ILE A 766 -14.02 16.15 -38.02
N LEU A 767 -13.19 15.13 -37.83
CA LEU A 767 -12.74 14.22 -38.88
C LEU A 767 -13.82 13.19 -39.24
N SER A 768 -13.69 12.54 -40.39
CA SER A 768 -14.57 11.43 -40.79
C SER A 768 -14.22 10.10 -40.10
N ARG A 769 -12.96 9.93 -39.68
CA ARG A 769 -12.46 8.80 -38.89
C ARG A 769 -11.25 9.22 -38.07
N LEU A 770 -11.01 8.55 -36.94
CA LEU A 770 -9.72 8.60 -36.24
C LEU A 770 -8.89 7.42 -36.68
N GLU A 771 -7.66 7.67 -37.11
CA GLU A 771 -6.72 6.65 -37.58
C GLU A 771 -5.42 6.76 -36.79
N TRP A 772 -4.94 5.66 -36.22
CA TRP A 772 -3.71 5.62 -35.45
C TRP A 772 -3.05 4.24 -35.49
N LYS A 773 -1.83 4.17 -34.99
CA LYS A 773 -1.08 2.94 -34.80
C LYS A 773 -1.04 2.57 -33.33
N LEU A 774 -1.39 1.34 -33.01
CA LEU A 774 -1.19 0.78 -31.67
C LEU A 774 0.29 0.83 -31.28
N ASN A 775 0.56 1.36 -30.09
CA ASN A 775 1.90 1.50 -29.51
C ASN A 775 2.43 0.20 -28.87
N LYS A 776 1.62 -0.86 -28.78
CA LYS A 776 1.97 -2.17 -28.21
C LYS A 776 1.98 -3.27 -29.27
N GLY A 777 2.90 -4.22 -29.11
CA GLY A 777 2.96 -5.48 -29.88
C GLY A 777 2.26 -6.65 -29.20
N THR A 778 2.12 -6.61 -27.87
CA THR A 778 1.33 -7.56 -27.08
C THR A 778 0.28 -6.76 -26.34
N LEU A 779 -0.98 -7.12 -26.52
CA LEU A 779 -2.11 -6.52 -25.80
C LEU A 779 -2.51 -7.47 -24.68
N LEU A 780 -2.64 -6.93 -23.46
CA LEU A 780 -3.22 -7.64 -22.33
C LEU A 780 -4.75 -7.54 -22.37
N LYS A 781 -5.44 -8.36 -21.57
CA LYS A 781 -6.92 -8.35 -21.52
C LYS A 781 -7.50 -6.95 -21.28
N ASN A 782 -6.89 -6.17 -20.38
CA ASN A 782 -7.29 -4.78 -20.12
C ASN A 782 -7.13 -3.86 -21.33
N ASP A 783 -6.08 -4.02 -22.15
CA ASP A 783 -5.90 -3.27 -23.39
C ASP A 783 -7.03 -3.60 -24.40
N ILE A 784 -7.34 -4.90 -24.56
CA ILE A 784 -8.40 -5.38 -25.45
C ILE A 784 -9.77 -4.85 -25.00
N MET A 785 -10.02 -4.85 -23.69
CA MET A 785 -11.28 -4.35 -23.14
C MET A 785 -11.39 -2.82 -23.20
N THR A 786 -10.27 -2.10 -23.11
CA THR A 786 -10.24 -0.65 -23.37
C THR A 786 -10.65 -0.37 -24.81
N MET A 787 -10.11 -1.11 -25.78
CA MET A 787 -10.51 -1.05 -27.19
C MET A 787 -11.99 -1.36 -27.40
N GLU A 788 -12.53 -2.36 -26.70
CA GLU A 788 -13.97 -2.70 -26.75
C GLU A 788 -14.87 -1.58 -26.22
N ILE A 789 -14.46 -0.94 -25.12
CA ILE A 789 -15.18 0.20 -24.55
C ILE A 789 -15.14 1.38 -25.52
N LEU A 790 -13.98 1.68 -26.12
CA LEU A 790 -13.85 2.72 -27.14
C LEU A 790 -14.79 2.44 -28.33
N ARG A 791 -14.75 1.21 -28.88
CA ARG A 791 -15.63 0.78 -29.97
C ARG A 791 -17.11 1.00 -29.66
N SER A 792 -17.54 0.65 -28.45
CA SER A 792 -18.96 0.57 -28.09
C SER A 792 -19.55 1.89 -27.59
N ASN A 793 -18.71 2.79 -27.06
CA ASN A 793 -19.14 4.00 -26.34
C ASN A 793 -18.73 5.32 -26.99
N LEU A 794 -17.72 5.34 -27.86
CA LEU A 794 -17.34 6.58 -28.54
C LEU A 794 -18.54 7.19 -29.29
N TRP A 795 -18.62 8.50 -29.21
CA TRP A 795 -19.67 9.39 -29.74
C TRP A 795 -21.02 9.33 -29.02
N LYS A 796 -21.25 8.35 -28.14
CA LYS A 796 -22.46 8.28 -27.30
C LYS A 796 -22.32 9.03 -25.98
N ARG A 797 -21.10 9.03 -25.42
CA ARG A 797 -20.73 9.78 -24.21
C ARG A 797 -19.24 10.12 -24.23
N PRO A 798 -18.80 11.18 -23.51
CA PRO A 798 -17.38 11.52 -23.43
C PRO A 798 -16.53 10.41 -22.77
N ILE A 799 -15.30 10.23 -23.25
CA ILE A 799 -14.32 9.28 -22.71
C ILE A 799 -13.03 10.04 -22.39
N TYR A 800 -12.51 9.83 -21.18
CA TYR A 800 -11.31 10.47 -20.66
C TYR A 800 -10.32 9.44 -20.14
N PHE A 801 -9.05 9.84 -20.09
CA PHE A 801 -7.99 9.20 -19.32
C PHE A 801 -7.48 10.19 -18.27
N ALA A 802 -7.21 9.73 -17.06
CA ALA A 802 -6.47 10.53 -16.07
C ALA A 802 -5.05 10.83 -16.59
N ILE A 803 -4.50 12.00 -16.26
CA ILE A 803 -3.15 12.40 -16.70
C ILE A 803 -2.04 11.51 -16.11
N SER A 804 -2.33 10.79 -15.03
CA SER A 804 -1.48 9.81 -14.35
C SER A 804 -1.39 8.47 -15.07
N VAL A 805 -2.25 8.22 -16.07
CA VAL A 805 -2.21 6.99 -16.87
C VAL A 805 -0.92 6.92 -17.67
N SER A 806 -0.30 5.74 -17.70
CA SER A 806 0.97 5.55 -18.39
C SER A 806 0.82 5.74 -19.91
N PRO A 807 1.84 6.29 -20.61
CA PRO A 807 1.76 6.54 -22.05
C PRO A 807 1.40 5.33 -22.91
N GLU A 808 1.81 4.12 -22.49
CA GLU A 808 1.49 2.89 -23.22
C GLU A 808 -0.01 2.58 -23.19
N SER A 809 -0.69 2.95 -22.09
CA SER A 809 -2.10 2.66 -21.85
C SER A 809 -3.06 3.55 -22.65
N TYR A 810 -2.57 4.63 -23.28
CA TYR A 810 -3.34 5.41 -24.27
C TYR A 810 -3.53 4.68 -25.61
N LEU A 811 -2.89 3.53 -25.81
CA LEU A 811 -3.00 2.69 -27.02
C LEU A 811 -2.71 3.43 -28.33
N GLY A 812 -1.84 4.45 -28.28
CA GLY A 812 -1.46 5.27 -29.44
C GLY A 812 -2.40 6.43 -29.78
N LEU A 813 -3.41 6.72 -28.94
CA LEU A 813 -4.37 7.81 -29.16
C LEU A 813 -3.81 9.23 -28.93
N ASN A 814 -2.51 9.38 -28.70
CA ASN A 814 -1.89 10.65 -28.27
C ASN A 814 -2.34 11.88 -29.08
N ASN A 815 -2.49 11.76 -30.41
CA ASN A 815 -2.89 12.87 -31.29
C ASN A 815 -4.40 13.17 -31.27
N TYR A 816 -5.19 12.44 -30.48
CA TYR A 816 -6.63 12.61 -30.31
C TYR A 816 -6.99 12.87 -28.85
N LEU A 817 -6.00 13.21 -28.03
CA LEU A 817 -6.19 13.57 -26.62
C LEU A 817 -6.22 15.07 -26.47
N GLN A 818 -7.15 15.57 -25.65
CA GLN A 818 -7.28 16.98 -25.32
C GLN A 818 -7.32 17.13 -23.79
N GLN A 819 -6.40 17.90 -23.21
CA GLN A 819 -6.35 18.12 -21.77
C GLN A 819 -7.40 19.16 -21.34
N GLU A 820 -8.20 18.81 -20.32
CA GLU A 820 -9.28 19.63 -19.76
C GLU A 820 -9.16 19.71 -18.22
N GLY A 821 -7.95 19.90 -17.70
CA GLY A 821 -7.62 19.83 -16.27
C GLY A 821 -6.71 18.65 -15.96
N LEU A 822 -7.11 17.77 -15.03
CA LEU A 822 -6.37 16.55 -14.68
C LEU A 822 -6.72 15.35 -15.57
N THR A 823 -7.41 15.58 -16.69
CA THR A 823 -7.86 14.50 -17.58
C THR A 823 -7.64 14.83 -19.06
N TYR A 824 -7.39 13.80 -19.85
CA TYR A 824 -7.33 13.82 -21.30
C TYR A 824 -8.62 13.28 -21.91
N ARG A 825 -9.39 14.12 -22.60
CA ARG A 825 -10.55 13.73 -23.39
C ARG A 825 -10.14 13.14 -24.73
N VAL A 826 -10.80 12.06 -25.16
CA VAL A 826 -10.70 11.58 -26.56
C VAL A 826 -11.58 12.45 -27.45
N VAL A 827 -10.98 13.13 -28.44
CA VAL A 827 -11.67 14.06 -29.36
C VAL A 827 -11.61 13.60 -30.82
N PRO A 828 -12.61 13.92 -31.67
CA PRO A 828 -12.70 13.45 -33.05
C PRO A 828 -11.88 14.29 -34.04
N TYR A 829 -10.77 14.87 -33.60
CA TYR A 829 -9.89 15.72 -34.42
C TYR A 829 -8.45 15.66 -33.94
N ASN A 830 -7.52 16.01 -34.83
CA ASN A 830 -6.11 16.01 -34.50
C ASN A 830 -5.78 17.13 -33.51
N VAL A 831 -5.10 16.76 -32.44
CA VAL A 831 -4.50 17.65 -31.45
C VAL A 831 -3.00 17.44 -31.49
N VAL A 832 -2.28 18.44 -32.00
CA VAL A 832 -0.82 18.36 -32.15
C VAL A 832 -0.17 18.76 -30.83
N SER A 833 0.61 17.85 -30.26
CA SER A 833 1.50 18.16 -29.13
C SER A 833 2.71 18.96 -29.63
N ASP A 834 3.08 20.00 -28.89
CA ASP A 834 4.31 20.77 -29.09
C ASP A 834 5.24 20.73 -27.87
N ASP A 835 4.87 19.97 -26.84
CA ASP A 835 5.55 19.85 -25.54
C ASP A 835 6.00 18.42 -25.21
N GLY A 836 5.74 17.46 -26.11
CA GLY A 836 6.08 16.04 -25.92
C GLY A 836 5.11 15.28 -25.00
N LEU A 837 4.11 15.95 -24.42
CA LEU A 837 3.04 15.30 -23.66
C LEU A 837 1.89 14.89 -24.60
N PRO A 838 1.07 13.89 -24.23
CA PRO A 838 -0.05 13.46 -25.06
C PRO A 838 -1.01 14.62 -25.35
N GLY A 839 -1.39 14.77 -26.62
CA GLY A 839 -2.42 15.72 -27.03
C GLY A 839 -2.03 17.20 -26.92
N GLY A 840 -3.03 18.04 -26.68
CA GLY A 840 -2.89 19.49 -26.47
C GLY A 840 -3.99 20.02 -25.54
N VAL A 841 -3.93 21.30 -25.20
CA VAL A 841 -4.79 21.89 -24.16
C VAL A 841 -6.05 22.53 -24.75
N GLN A 842 -7.20 22.28 -24.12
CA GLN A 842 -8.39 23.13 -24.28
C GLN A 842 -8.31 24.25 -23.24
N THR A 843 -7.88 25.43 -23.67
CA THR A 843 -7.50 26.54 -22.78
C THR A 843 -8.66 27.05 -21.93
N ASP A 844 -9.85 27.21 -22.51
CA ASP A 844 -11.00 27.78 -21.78
C ASP A 844 -11.51 26.84 -20.67
N LEU A 845 -11.64 25.53 -20.96
CA LEU A 845 -12.06 24.51 -19.99
C LEU A 845 -10.99 24.27 -18.93
N MET A 846 -9.72 24.16 -19.34
CA MET A 846 -8.63 23.92 -18.41
C MET A 846 -8.41 25.13 -17.50
N TYR A 847 -8.56 26.36 -18.00
CA TYR A 847 -8.56 27.57 -17.19
C TYR A 847 -9.73 27.57 -16.20
N GLU A 848 -10.96 27.33 -16.66
CA GLU A 848 -12.13 27.28 -15.76
C GLU A 848 -11.95 26.23 -14.66
N ASN A 849 -11.50 25.02 -15.01
CA ASN A 849 -11.33 23.95 -14.04
C ASN A 849 -10.22 24.29 -13.02
N MET A 850 -9.04 24.69 -13.48
CA MET A 850 -7.89 24.93 -12.60
C MET A 850 -8.01 26.23 -11.79
N MET A 851 -8.59 27.29 -12.35
CA MET A 851 -8.63 28.59 -11.69
C MET A 851 -9.84 28.72 -10.75
N ASN A 852 -10.97 28.12 -11.13
CA ASN A 852 -12.25 28.37 -10.45
C ASN A 852 -12.84 27.15 -9.74
N LYS A 853 -12.51 25.91 -10.14
CA LYS A 853 -13.12 24.71 -9.56
C LYS A 853 -12.21 23.92 -8.64
N PHE A 854 -10.91 23.86 -8.92
CA PHE A 854 -9.97 22.97 -8.23
C PHE A 854 -9.74 23.32 -6.75
N ALA A 855 -9.33 22.31 -5.99
CA ALA A 855 -8.97 22.42 -4.59
C ALA A 855 -7.55 21.87 -4.35
N TRP A 856 -6.80 22.50 -3.45
CA TRP A 856 -5.34 22.28 -3.37
C TRP A 856 -4.91 21.48 -2.14
N GLY A 857 -5.80 20.68 -1.55
CA GLY A 857 -5.42 19.73 -0.51
C GLY A 857 -5.01 20.34 0.83
N GLY A 858 -5.29 21.63 1.04
CA GLY A 858 -4.83 22.41 2.19
C GLY A 858 -3.43 23.01 2.02
N VAL A 859 -2.71 22.65 0.95
CA VAL A 859 -1.34 23.13 0.64
C VAL A 859 -1.31 24.64 0.40
N ASP A 860 -2.39 25.21 -0.09
CA ASP A 860 -2.56 26.65 -0.30
C ASP A 860 -2.81 27.43 1.01
N LYS A 861 -3.19 26.76 2.11
CA LYS A 861 -3.72 27.40 3.33
C LYS A 861 -2.89 27.15 4.58
N TYR A 862 -2.36 25.95 4.75
CA TYR A 862 -1.74 25.49 5.99
C TYR A 862 -0.38 24.84 5.69
N PRO A 863 0.55 24.81 6.64
CA PRO A 863 1.77 24.02 6.52
C PRO A 863 1.45 22.51 6.66
N VAL A 864 1.10 21.86 5.55
CA VAL A 864 0.73 20.44 5.51
C VAL A 864 1.98 19.56 5.43
N TYR A 865 1.93 18.36 6.02
CA TYR A 865 2.91 17.32 5.78
C TYR A 865 2.58 16.57 4.47
N LEU A 866 3.50 16.60 3.52
CA LEU A 866 3.36 15.92 2.23
C LEU A 866 4.43 14.82 2.16
N ASP A 867 4.01 13.58 2.35
CA ASP A 867 4.85 12.43 2.07
C ASP A 867 5.19 12.36 0.56
N GLU A 868 6.18 11.54 0.21
CA GLU A 868 6.70 11.44 -1.17
C GLU A 868 5.61 11.26 -2.23
N ASN A 869 4.60 10.42 -1.96
CA ASN A 869 3.56 10.14 -2.96
C ASN A 869 2.71 11.37 -3.22
N ILE A 870 2.30 12.06 -2.15
CA ILE A 870 1.55 13.32 -2.25
C ILE A 870 2.42 14.38 -2.92
N LEU A 871 3.67 14.53 -2.48
CA LEU A 871 4.57 15.53 -3.00
C LEU A 871 4.82 15.35 -4.49
N ARG A 872 4.99 14.11 -4.97
CA ARG A 872 5.13 13.78 -6.40
C ARG A 872 3.89 14.20 -7.18
N MET A 873 2.68 13.88 -6.69
CA MET A 873 1.43 14.24 -7.35
C MET A 873 1.23 15.76 -7.42
N VAL A 874 1.43 16.46 -6.30
CA VAL A 874 1.29 17.91 -6.22
C VAL A 874 2.34 18.62 -7.09
N THR A 875 3.59 18.14 -7.09
CA THR A 875 4.68 18.73 -7.89
C THR A 875 4.38 18.68 -9.39
N ASN A 876 3.78 17.59 -9.87
CA ASN A 876 3.43 17.41 -11.28
C ASN A 876 2.35 18.39 -11.78
N LEU A 877 1.60 19.05 -10.89
CA LEU A 877 0.65 20.10 -11.29
C LEU A 877 1.32 21.30 -11.95
N ARG A 878 2.60 21.56 -11.66
CA ARG A 878 3.38 22.62 -12.33
C ARG A 878 3.40 22.45 -13.84
N SER A 879 3.51 21.22 -14.31
CA SER A 879 3.45 20.91 -15.74
C SER A 879 2.10 21.29 -16.33
N ASN A 880 1.00 21.04 -15.62
CA ASN A 880 -0.34 21.41 -16.08
C ASN A 880 -0.50 22.94 -16.17
N PHE A 881 -0.03 23.68 -15.16
CA PHE A 881 -0.05 25.14 -15.18
C PHE A 881 0.80 25.72 -16.32
N ALA A 882 2.03 25.21 -16.51
CA ALA A 882 2.89 25.62 -17.60
C ALA A 882 2.25 25.36 -18.98
N ARG A 883 1.58 24.21 -19.12
CA ARG A 883 0.91 23.82 -20.35
C ARG A 883 -0.28 24.72 -20.67
N LEU A 884 -1.10 25.04 -19.67
CA LEU A 884 -2.21 25.99 -19.81
C LEU A 884 -1.70 27.38 -20.19
N ALA A 885 -0.67 27.88 -19.51
CA ALA A 885 -0.06 29.16 -19.82
C ALA A 885 0.47 29.22 -21.27
N SER A 886 1.19 28.19 -21.72
CA SER A 886 1.67 28.07 -23.11
C SER A 886 0.51 28.11 -24.11
N GLY A 887 -0.57 27.37 -23.84
CA GLY A 887 -1.79 27.42 -24.67
C GLY A 887 -2.38 28.82 -24.78
N LEU A 888 -2.50 29.53 -23.65
CA LEU A 888 -3.03 30.90 -23.61
C LEU A 888 -2.12 31.90 -24.35
N ILE A 889 -0.80 31.76 -24.24
CA ILE A 889 0.18 32.61 -24.96
C ILE A 889 0.03 32.45 -26.47
N LYS A 890 -0.14 31.22 -26.97
CA LYS A 890 -0.37 30.97 -28.40
C LYS A 890 -1.66 31.60 -28.92
N GLU A 891 -2.66 31.74 -28.05
CA GLU A 891 -3.90 32.44 -28.33
C GLU A 891 -3.80 33.98 -28.19
N GLY A 892 -2.62 34.50 -27.81
CA GLY A 892 -2.39 35.92 -27.55
C GLY A 892 -2.96 36.41 -26.22
N LYS A 893 -3.37 35.51 -25.32
CA LYS A 893 -3.97 35.81 -24.00
C LYS A 893 -2.90 35.90 -22.90
N ASN A 894 -1.89 36.74 -23.08
CA ASN A 894 -0.71 36.80 -22.20
C ASN A 894 -1.04 37.17 -20.74
N GLU A 895 -1.96 38.09 -20.50
CA GLU A 895 -2.36 38.49 -19.14
C GLU A 895 -2.95 37.30 -18.35
N LYS A 896 -3.81 36.50 -19.00
CA LYS A 896 -4.35 35.27 -18.39
C LYS A 896 -3.28 34.22 -18.18
N ALA A 897 -2.29 34.12 -19.07
CA ALA A 897 -1.17 33.21 -18.87
C ALA A 897 -0.36 33.58 -17.62
N ILE A 898 -0.10 34.87 -17.39
CA ILE A 898 0.57 35.35 -16.16
C ILE A 898 -0.28 35.02 -14.92
N GLU A 899 -1.59 35.24 -14.98
CA GLU A 899 -2.51 34.89 -13.87
C GLU A 899 -2.45 33.39 -13.52
N VAL A 900 -2.44 32.52 -14.52
CA VAL A 900 -2.31 31.06 -14.34
C VAL A 900 -0.98 30.70 -13.66
N LEU A 901 0.12 31.32 -14.10
CA LEU A 901 1.44 31.07 -13.51
C LEU A 901 1.55 31.62 -12.07
N ASP A 902 0.92 32.78 -11.80
CA ASP A 902 0.85 33.36 -10.45
C ASP A 902 0.05 32.45 -9.52
N LYS A 903 -1.07 31.92 -10.01
CA LYS A 903 -1.89 30.97 -9.27
C LYS A 903 -1.10 29.71 -8.91
N CYS A 904 -0.28 29.20 -9.82
CA CYS A 904 0.61 28.08 -9.53
C CYS A 904 1.55 28.38 -8.34
N ALA A 905 2.12 29.58 -8.28
CA ALA A 905 3.03 29.97 -7.19
C ALA A 905 2.28 30.18 -5.86
N GLU A 906 1.04 30.67 -5.93
CA GLU A 906 0.15 30.84 -4.76
C GLU A 906 -0.23 29.49 -4.14
N VAL A 907 -0.68 28.54 -4.96
CA VAL A 907 -1.26 27.28 -4.47
C VAL A 907 -0.24 26.18 -4.23
N LEU A 908 0.95 26.28 -4.84
CA LEU A 908 2.09 25.36 -4.66
C LEU A 908 3.32 26.09 -4.12
N PRO A 909 3.24 26.70 -2.91
CA PRO A 909 4.33 27.50 -2.37
C PRO A 909 5.58 26.64 -2.13
N GLU A 910 6.76 27.18 -2.45
CA GLU A 910 8.04 26.48 -2.35
C GLU A 910 8.28 25.82 -0.98
N LYS A 911 7.83 26.49 0.09
CA LYS A 911 8.00 26.02 1.46
C LYS A 911 7.32 24.68 1.75
N GLN A 912 6.33 24.30 0.95
CA GLN A 912 5.62 23.02 1.06
C GLN A 912 5.92 22.10 -0.12
N VAL A 913 6.01 22.68 -1.32
CA VAL A 913 6.30 21.97 -2.56
C VAL A 913 7.63 22.53 -3.09
N PRO A 914 8.78 21.95 -2.73
CA PRO A 914 10.09 22.49 -3.13
C PRO A 914 10.20 22.68 -4.65
N VAL A 915 10.99 23.68 -5.07
CA VAL A 915 11.26 23.89 -6.49
C VAL A 915 11.94 22.68 -7.12
N SER A 916 11.59 22.40 -8.38
CA SER A 916 12.15 21.30 -9.16
C SER A 916 12.44 21.76 -10.59
N PHE A 917 13.04 20.88 -11.41
CA PHE A 917 13.31 21.19 -12.82
C PHE A 917 12.05 21.60 -13.60
N LEU A 918 10.85 21.18 -13.15
CA LEU A 918 9.56 21.58 -13.75
C LEU A 918 9.32 23.10 -13.71
N ASN A 919 9.96 23.82 -12.78
CA ASN A 919 9.89 25.27 -12.73
C ASN A 919 10.56 25.94 -13.94
N LEU A 920 11.42 25.26 -14.70
CA LEU A 920 11.97 25.80 -15.96
C LEU A 920 10.86 26.09 -16.98
N ALA A 921 9.86 25.20 -17.08
CA ALA A 921 8.73 25.39 -17.99
C ALA A 921 7.85 26.59 -17.57
N LEU A 922 7.66 26.79 -16.26
CA LEU A 922 6.95 27.94 -15.71
C LEU A 922 7.71 29.25 -15.97
N ALA A 923 9.03 29.27 -15.74
CA ALA A 923 9.87 30.44 -16.00
C ALA A 923 9.88 30.82 -17.49
N LYS A 924 10.00 29.82 -18.38
CA LYS A 924 9.87 30.01 -19.83
C LYS A 924 8.53 30.64 -20.20
N ALA A 925 7.43 30.14 -19.64
CA ALA A 925 6.10 30.69 -19.89
C ALA A 925 5.95 32.14 -19.40
N TYR A 926 6.55 32.51 -18.25
CA TYR A 926 6.59 33.91 -17.81
C TYR A 926 7.30 34.82 -18.81
N PHE A 927 8.46 34.39 -19.33
CA PHE A 927 9.19 35.15 -20.33
C PHE A 927 8.39 35.31 -21.63
N GLU A 928 7.79 34.23 -22.12
CA GLU A 928 6.96 34.24 -23.34
C GLU A 928 5.70 35.09 -23.19
N ALA A 929 5.14 35.20 -21.99
CA ALA A 929 4.02 36.09 -21.68
C ALA A 929 4.43 37.57 -21.45
N GLY A 930 5.73 37.87 -21.38
CA GLY A 930 6.28 39.22 -21.18
C GLY A 930 6.55 39.62 -19.72
N ALA A 931 6.40 38.72 -18.75
CA ALA A 931 6.66 38.96 -17.33
C ALA A 931 8.12 38.63 -16.95
N LEU A 932 9.06 39.39 -17.50
CA LEU A 932 10.51 39.11 -17.39
C LEU A 932 11.00 38.98 -15.94
N ASP A 933 10.60 39.89 -15.05
CA ASP A 933 11.06 39.89 -13.66
C ASP A 933 10.66 38.62 -12.90
N LYS A 934 9.45 38.11 -13.14
CA LYS A 934 8.95 36.87 -12.51
C LYS A 934 9.69 35.65 -13.04
N GLY A 935 9.92 35.59 -14.35
CA GLY A 935 10.74 34.55 -14.97
C GLY A 935 12.16 34.53 -14.40
N SER A 936 12.81 35.70 -14.32
CA SER A 936 14.16 35.86 -13.77
C SER A 936 14.25 35.49 -12.29
N SER A 937 13.27 35.89 -11.48
CA SER A 937 13.21 35.52 -10.06
C SER A 937 13.13 34.01 -9.87
N MET A 938 12.31 33.32 -10.67
CA MET A 938 12.18 31.86 -10.61
C MET A 938 13.48 31.16 -11.03
N LEU A 939 14.13 31.63 -12.10
CA LEU A 939 15.41 31.09 -12.54
C LEU A 939 16.55 31.33 -11.53
N ASP A 940 16.63 32.51 -10.90
CA ASP A 940 17.63 32.81 -9.86
C ASP A 940 17.44 31.90 -8.63
N ARG A 941 16.18 31.59 -8.28
CA ARG A 941 15.88 30.62 -7.22
C ARG A 941 16.33 29.20 -7.60
N LEU A 942 16.03 28.75 -8.82
CA LEU A 942 16.50 27.45 -9.32
C LEU A 942 18.03 27.37 -9.35
N LEU A 943 18.69 28.41 -9.86
CA LEU A 943 20.14 28.52 -9.89
C LEU A 943 20.73 28.33 -8.49
N THR A 944 20.13 28.97 -7.48
CA THR A 944 20.57 28.86 -6.09
C THR A 944 20.43 27.43 -5.56
N VAL A 945 19.25 26.81 -5.72
CA VAL A 945 18.96 25.46 -5.19
C VAL A 945 19.82 24.39 -5.88
N TYR A 946 19.90 24.41 -7.21
CA TYR A 946 20.68 23.42 -7.95
C TYR A 946 22.19 23.61 -7.78
N SER A 947 22.67 24.85 -7.63
CA SER A 947 24.08 25.09 -7.28
C SER A 947 24.43 24.55 -5.90
N ASP A 948 23.53 24.67 -4.93
CA ASP A 948 23.71 24.10 -3.58
C ASP A 948 23.75 22.57 -3.62
N LYS A 949 22.80 21.95 -4.34
CA LYS A 949 22.80 20.49 -4.59
C LYS A 949 24.10 20.00 -5.23
N LEU A 950 24.53 20.63 -6.33
CA LEU A 950 25.77 20.26 -7.03
C LEU A 950 27.01 20.49 -6.17
N ARG A 951 27.06 21.57 -5.38
CA ARG A 951 28.11 21.79 -4.39
C ARG A 951 28.18 20.63 -3.40
N TYR A 952 27.04 20.22 -2.84
CA TYR A 952 26.97 19.08 -1.93
C TYR A 952 27.45 17.79 -2.61
N TYR A 953 26.90 17.41 -3.76
CA TYR A 953 27.29 16.18 -4.48
C TYR A 953 28.78 16.18 -4.84
N SER A 954 29.33 17.32 -5.24
CA SER A 954 30.76 17.47 -5.56
C SER A 954 31.68 17.30 -4.35
N SER A 955 31.17 17.53 -3.13
CA SER A 955 31.92 17.35 -1.89
C SER A 955 32.00 15.89 -1.43
N LEU A 956 31.11 15.03 -1.93
CA LEU A 956 31.05 13.62 -1.53
C LEU A 956 32.24 12.82 -2.09
N PRO A 957 32.75 11.82 -1.35
CA PRO A 957 33.69 10.82 -1.85
C PRO A 957 33.18 10.09 -3.09
N THR A 958 34.08 9.64 -3.98
CA THR A 958 33.72 9.04 -5.28
C THR A 958 32.79 7.82 -5.16
N ASP A 959 33.00 6.98 -4.15
CA ASP A 959 32.19 5.79 -3.88
C ASP A 959 30.75 6.11 -3.47
N LYS A 960 30.49 7.33 -2.95
CA LYS A 960 29.16 7.83 -2.59
C LYS A 960 28.57 8.72 -3.68
N ARG A 961 29.39 9.55 -4.31
CA ARG A 961 28.98 10.45 -5.39
C ARG A 961 28.32 9.72 -6.55
N LYS A 962 28.74 8.49 -6.85
CA LYS A 962 28.16 7.66 -7.93
C LYS A 962 26.65 7.43 -7.80
N TYR A 963 26.10 7.43 -6.58
CA TYR A 963 24.65 7.26 -6.36
C TYR A 963 23.85 8.49 -6.83
N PHE A 964 24.46 9.68 -6.78
CA PHE A 964 23.85 10.95 -7.19
C PHE A 964 24.11 11.30 -8.66
N THR A 965 24.50 10.34 -9.51
CA THR A 965 24.84 10.61 -10.92
C THR A 965 23.64 11.19 -11.67
N SER A 966 22.42 10.70 -11.39
CA SER A 966 21.20 11.22 -11.99
C SER A 966 20.93 12.67 -11.54
N ASP A 967 21.05 12.96 -10.24
CA ASP A 967 20.86 14.31 -9.70
C ASP A 967 21.91 15.31 -10.18
N ILE A 968 23.16 14.86 -10.33
CA ILE A 968 24.24 15.68 -10.91
C ILE A 968 23.90 16.02 -12.36
N ASN A 969 23.49 15.03 -13.15
CA ASN A 969 23.13 15.25 -14.55
C ASN A 969 21.91 16.17 -14.69
N GLU A 970 20.89 16.01 -13.86
CA GLU A 970 19.74 16.93 -13.79
C GLU A 970 20.20 18.34 -13.41
N GLY A 971 21.03 18.48 -12.37
CA GLY A 971 21.49 19.78 -11.92
C GLY A 971 22.30 20.52 -12.98
N VAL A 972 23.23 19.83 -13.66
CA VAL A 972 24.00 20.43 -14.76
C VAL A 972 23.09 20.81 -15.93
N TYR A 973 22.10 19.96 -16.27
CA TYR A 973 21.10 20.26 -17.28
C TYR A 973 20.31 21.54 -16.93
N VAL A 974 19.82 21.64 -15.69
CA VAL A 974 19.08 22.82 -15.21
C VAL A 974 19.94 24.10 -15.29
N LEU A 975 21.23 24.04 -14.92
CA LEU A 975 22.13 25.19 -15.04
C LEU A 975 22.35 25.63 -16.49
N ASN A 976 22.42 24.68 -17.43
CA ASN A 976 22.50 24.97 -18.86
C ASN A 976 21.22 25.64 -19.36
N GLU A 977 20.05 25.09 -19.03
CA GLU A 977 18.76 25.67 -19.42
C GLU A 977 18.55 27.08 -18.86
N ILE A 978 18.97 27.33 -17.61
CA ILE A 978 18.96 28.69 -17.04
C ILE A 978 19.85 29.64 -17.87
N THR A 979 21.01 29.18 -18.32
CA THR A 979 21.92 29.96 -19.17
C THR A 979 21.25 30.31 -20.50
N GLU A 980 20.66 29.34 -21.19
CA GLU A 980 20.00 29.54 -22.48
C GLU A 980 18.77 30.46 -22.37
N LEU A 981 17.92 30.24 -21.36
CA LEU A 981 16.72 31.05 -21.14
C LEU A 981 17.05 32.49 -20.75
N SER A 982 18.08 32.70 -19.91
CA SER A 982 18.50 34.04 -19.52
C SER A 982 19.12 34.83 -20.67
N ASP A 983 19.92 34.18 -21.54
CA ASP A 983 20.49 34.81 -22.73
C ASP A 983 19.39 35.22 -23.73
N LYS A 984 18.52 34.27 -24.08
CA LYS A 984 17.39 34.49 -25.00
C LYS A 984 16.48 35.65 -24.59
N ASN A 985 16.37 35.91 -23.28
CA ASN A 985 15.50 36.94 -22.71
C ASN A 985 16.27 38.16 -22.17
N SER A 986 17.53 38.36 -22.59
CA SER A 986 18.35 39.54 -22.25
C SER A 986 18.56 39.78 -20.75
N GLN A 987 18.66 38.72 -19.95
CA GLN A 987 18.87 38.75 -18.50
C GLN A 987 20.36 38.61 -18.16
N ALA A 988 21.16 39.63 -18.48
CA ALA A 988 22.62 39.56 -18.46
C ALA A 988 23.24 39.15 -17.11
N ASP A 989 22.75 39.72 -15.99
CA ASP A 989 23.30 39.42 -14.65
C ASP A 989 23.05 37.96 -14.24
N LEU A 990 21.83 37.46 -14.50
CA LEU A 990 21.47 36.07 -14.22
C LEU A 990 22.25 35.12 -15.12
N ASN A 991 22.36 35.44 -16.41
CA ASN A 991 23.12 34.66 -17.39
C ASN A 991 24.58 34.49 -16.96
N LYS A 992 25.23 35.58 -16.54
CA LYS A 992 26.61 35.53 -16.04
C LYS A 992 26.75 34.59 -14.85
N LYS A 993 25.88 34.70 -13.83
CA LYS A 993 25.89 33.81 -12.66
C LYS A 993 25.66 32.34 -13.06
N ALA A 994 24.73 32.09 -13.99
CA ALA A 994 24.40 30.75 -14.47
C ALA A 994 25.56 30.12 -15.26
N GLN A 995 26.22 30.88 -16.13
CA GLN A 995 27.42 30.45 -16.85
C GLN A 995 28.56 30.10 -15.89
N GLU A 996 28.82 30.95 -14.89
CA GLU A 996 29.86 30.68 -13.87
C GLU A 996 29.56 29.39 -13.08
N ALA A 997 28.29 29.16 -12.71
CA ALA A 997 27.88 27.94 -12.03
C ALA A 997 27.96 26.71 -12.95
N PHE A 998 27.47 26.82 -14.18
CA PHE A 998 27.51 25.74 -15.17
C PHE A 998 28.95 25.30 -15.45
N GLN A 999 29.85 26.24 -15.75
CA GLN A 999 31.27 25.95 -16.01
C GLN A 999 31.96 25.30 -14.80
N ARG A 1000 31.57 25.65 -13.57
CA ARG A 1000 32.11 25.04 -12.36
C ARG A 1000 31.77 23.55 -12.25
N TYR A 1001 30.57 23.14 -12.68
CA TYR A 1001 30.05 21.79 -12.45
C TYR A 1001 29.96 20.92 -13.71
N MET A 1002 30.15 21.47 -14.91
CA MET A 1002 30.04 20.74 -16.19
C MET A 1002 30.97 19.53 -16.25
N ASN A 1003 32.15 19.59 -15.62
CA ASN A 1003 33.09 18.47 -15.56
C ASN A 1003 32.58 17.27 -14.72
N LEU A 1004 31.51 17.44 -13.93
CA LEU A 1004 30.85 16.35 -13.20
C LEU A 1004 29.82 15.62 -14.07
N TYR A 1005 29.40 16.23 -15.18
CA TYR A 1005 28.42 15.65 -16.10
C TYR A 1005 28.97 14.37 -16.71
N THR A 1006 28.24 13.28 -16.54
CA THR A 1006 28.60 12.00 -17.15
C THR A 1006 27.43 11.60 -18.06
N PRO A 1007 27.58 11.69 -19.40
CA PRO A 1007 26.54 11.26 -20.31
C PRO A 1007 26.20 9.80 -20.01
N GLN A 1008 24.92 9.50 -19.78
CA GLN A 1008 24.50 8.11 -19.70
C GLN A 1008 24.72 7.50 -21.08
N ASN A 1009 25.66 6.54 -21.20
CA ASN A 1009 25.70 5.66 -22.36
C ASN A 1009 24.38 4.91 -22.38
N LYS A 1010 23.56 5.19 -23.41
CA LYS A 1010 22.24 4.58 -23.61
C LYS A 1010 22.29 3.06 -23.71
#